data_AF-A0A6A3ITV5-F1
#
_entry.id   AF-A0A6A3ITV5-F1
#
_cell.length_a   1.000
_cell.length_b   1.000
_cell.length_c   1.000
_cell.angle_alpha   90.00
_cell.angle_beta   90.00
_cell.angle_gamma   90.00
#
_symmetry.space_group_name_H-M   'P 1'
#
loop_
_entity.id
_entity.type
_entity.pdbx_description
1 polymer ?
#
loop_
_entity_poly.entity_id
_entity_poly.type
_entity_poly.pdbx_seq_one_letter_code
_entity_poly.pdbx_strand_id
1 'polypeptide(L)'
;MTSTKCDDDGTCYFFIKAIDEPNVIHVYNMYTHPPSFVDAYFFYRAAMVQSWNKFCYQGGMVEARVQLPGVVTPDSGNPDLAKGKNSKVSATKYYPTWPGIWMMGNLGRAIFSASTNRMWPFSYDKCEPDLFNTSYQRISACNDNPGYGLNPNQGRGAPEIDVLEGGATLVSASLQIGPGMPDDYRIMGFDYSKDSPACIYGGTCNTPGANYIDVPTAVYQKKRGHKSWYQGLRYSANNFCQSDPKAKQSYDKVAASLKAGVTENSCSGDICPASNDVNGDLSLIDGKGENHWGINTNGTCYPLWNVYTGAYLCDPDNTFYKCASPRNESTTPKSNAMSKFNYQMDAISANWPVHLGAYADFVTYQLEWVTGKNGYVRWALEGSPQFEVPSESIWNIPQNKNKTNPQKTMLEEPMYLIFNGAVSSSWGAKPPNPGKECRGDGSDPVTNKICDSFPMYLKIDHIRLYQDLADDLEADNYMHVGCDPKTHPTKKWIDAHIDEYQDDDNQHKEVAGKAFCTSNGDCTIGGDMGKTLLKTGKCVKSRCQCLYPSSWGGPRCTTAISGSSSSTVTRNATTNSYGPPFGMSIGIAGIMVFLSFISVMYASAKDKKVAVLLQKQLKTAADQRSHEAAKMEAEAQSYGGPGTDARHRPRDNYSQNFV
;
A
#
# COMPACT_ATOMS: atom_id res chain seq x y z
N MET A 1 12.99 -9.90 17.67
CA MET A 1 11.59 -10.13 17.25
C MET A 1 11.48 -10.54 15.79
N THR A 2 12.36 -10.08 14.90
CA THR A 2 12.44 -10.53 13.51
C THR A 2 13.86 -10.97 13.17
N SER A 3 14.02 -11.93 12.25
CA SER A 3 15.31 -12.32 11.69
C SER A 3 15.09 -13.19 10.44
N THR A 4 16.18 -13.64 9.83
CA THR A 4 16.17 -14.72 8.83
C THR A 4 16.73 -16.01 9.45
N LYS A 5 16.26 -17.17 8.99
CA LYS A 5 16.77 -18.49 9.34
C LYS A 5 16.63 -19.43 8.14
N CYS A 6 17.42 -20.50 8.08
CA CYS A 6 17.18 -21.62 7.17
C CYS A 6 16.84 -22.88 7.99
N ASP A 7 15.88 -23.66 7.51
CA ASP A 7 15.59 -24.99 8.04
C ASP A 7 16.54 -26.03 7.39
N ASP A 8 16.58 -27.24 7.95
CA ASP A 8 17.54 -28.30 7.55
C ASP A 8 17.34 -28.78 6.10
N ASP A 9 16.17 -28.52 5.51
CA ASP A 9 15.83 -28.79 4.12
C ASP A 9 16.42 -27.75 3.13
N GLY A 10 17.11 -26.73 3.64
CA GLY A 10 17.69 -25.64 2.86
C GLY A 10 16.74 -24.48 2.59
N THR A 11 15.49 -24.54 3.04
CA THR A 11 14.53 -23.44 2.91
C THR A 11 14.92 -22.29 3.85
N CYS A 12 15.31 -21.15 3.29
CA CYS A 12 15.62 -19.94 4.04
C CYS A 12 14.43 -18.97 4.02
N TYR A 13 14.05 -18.46 5.20
CA TYR A 13 12.89 -17.59 5.37
C TYR A 13 13.19 -16.43 6.31
N PHE A 14 12.46 -15.34 6.12
CA PHE A 14 12.28 -14.31 7.13
C PHE A 14 11.22 -14.76 8.15
N PHE A 15 11.36 -14.40 9.42
CA PHE A 15 10.34 -14.69 10.42
C PHE A 15 10.02 -13.50 11.32
N ILE A 16 8.76 -13.48 11.78
CA ILE A 16 8.30 -12.68 12.91
C ILE A 16 7.98 -13.63 14.06
N LYS A 17 8.61 -13.40 15.21
CA LYS A 17 8.42 -14.15 16.45
C LYS A 17 7.36 -13.46 17.32
N ALA A 18 6.37 -14.22 17.78
CA ALA A 18 5.46 -13.85 18.87
C ALA A 18 5.91 -14.54 20.17
N ILE A 19 5.86 -13.83 21.29
CA ILE A 19 6.23 -14.32 22.63
C ILE A 19 5.18 -13.96 23.67
N ASP A 20 5.10 -14.77 24.72
CA ASP A 20 4.46 -14.43 25.98
C ASP A 20 5.43 -13.57 26.82
N GLU A 21 5.17 -12.27 26.89
CA GLU A 21 6.00 -11.33 27.64
C GLU A 21 5.09 -10.27 28.27
N PRO A 22 4.88 -10.31 29.60
CA PRO A 22 4.13 -9.29 30.31
C PRO A 22 4.83 -7.93 30.19
N ASN A 23 4.09 -6.94 29.72
CA ASN A 23 4.52 -5.57 29.52
C ASN A 23 3.41 -4.64 29.99
N VAL A 24 3.81 -3.53 30.60
CA VAL A 24 2.92 -2.42 30.94
C VAL A 24 3.45 -1.19 30.25
N ILE A 25 2.60 -0.52 29.49
CA ILE A 25 2.94 0.76 28.85
C ILE A 25 2.06 1.86 29.43
N HIS A 26 2.68 3.00 29.72
CA HIS A 26 2.00 4.20 30.19
C HIS A 26 1.67 5.06 28.98
N VAL A 27 0.39 5.16 28.63
CA VAL A 27 -0.07 5.84 27.41
C VAL A 27 -1.06 6.94 27.72
N TYR A 28 -1.01 8.03 26.96
CA TYR A 28 -2.03 9.08 27.04
C TYR A 28 -3.28 8.64 26.28
N ASN A 29 -4.41 8.55 26.98
CA ASN A 29 -5.68 8.15 26.38
C ASN A 29 -6.59 9.37 26.19
N MET A 30 -6.76 9.81 24.94
CA MET A 30 -7.65 10.92 24.59
C MET A 30 -9.14 10.60 24.79
N TYR A 31 -9.49 9.33 24.95
CA TYR A 31 -10.86 8.86 25.09
C TYR A 31 -11.31 8.69 26.55
N THR A 32 -10.46 8.99 27.54
CA THR A 32 -10.90 9.15 28.93
C THR A 32 -11.44 10.56 29.17
N HIS A 33 -12.29 10.73 30.19
CA HIS A 33 -12.86 12.02 30.57
C HIS A 33 -12.57 12.33 32.05
N PRO A 34 -11.60 13.21 32.36
CA PRO A 34 -10.72 13.94 31.43
C PRO A 34 -9.67 13.02 30.76
N PRO A 35 -9.11 13.44 29.60
CA PRO A 35 -7.98 12.76 28.99
C PRO A 35 -6.80 12.65 29.97
N SER A 36 -6.26 11.45 30.16
CA SER A 36 -5.20 11.21 31.12
C SER A 36 -4.26 10.08 30.68
N PHE A 37 -3.12 9.99 31.35
CA PHE A 37 -2.27 8.81 31.23
C PHE A 37 -2.94 7.61 31.91
N VAL A 38 -2.86 6.44 31.29
CA VAL A 38 -3.37 5.17 31.78
C VAL A 38 -2.35 4.06 31.55
N ASP A 39 -2.41 3.03 32.39
CA ASP A 39 -1.62 1.82 32.24
C ASP A 39 -2.34 0.86 31.30
N ALA A 40 -1.69 0.51 30.19
CA ALA A 40 -2.16 -0.53 29.29
C ALA A 40 -1.30 -1.78 29.45
N TYR A 41 -1.96 -2.90 29.76
CA TYR A 41 -1.33 -4.18 30.03
C TYR A 41 -1.33 -5.06 28.77
N PHE A 42 -0.15 -5.57 28.40
CA PHE A 42 0.06 -6.46 27.28
C PHE A 42 0.78 -7.72 27.77
N PHE A 43 0.21 -8.90 27.51
CA PHE A 43 0.80 -10.17 27.97
C PHE A 43 1.61 -10.89 26.89
N TYR A 44 1.59 -10.34 25.68
CA TYR A 44 2.25 -10.90 24.51
C TYR A 44 2.92 -9.78 23.73
N ARG A 45 4.06 -10.10 23.11
CA ARG A 45 4.78 -9.19 22.23
C ARG A 45 5.07 -9.86 20.89
N ALA A 46 4.88 -9.12 19.82
CA ALA A 46 5.24 -9.54 18.46
C ALA A 46 5.84 -8.34 17.71
N ALA A 47 6.13 -8.50 16.41
CA ALA A 47 6.63 -7.40 15.58
C ALA A 47 5.68 -7.11 14.42
N MET A 48 5.69 -5.86 14.01
CA MET A 48 5.15 -5.37 12.74
C MET A 48 6.31 -4.84 11.92
N VAL A 49 6.39 -5.25 10.66
CA VAL A 49 7.33 -4.74 9.68
C VAL A 49 6.53 -4.04 8.60
N GLN A 50 6.98 -2.86 8.19
CA GLN A 50 6.31 -2.06 7.18
C GLN A 50 7.30 -1.44 6.21
N SER A 51 6.91 -1.35 4.94
CA SER A 51 7.67 -0.65 3.91
C SER A 51 7.25 0.82 3.73
N TRP A 52 6.50 1.38 4.68
CA TRP A 52 5.93 2.73 4.62
C TRP A 52 6.94 3.76 4.12
N ASN A 53 6.53 4.50 3.09
CA ASN A 53 7.27 5.53 2.38
C ASN A 53 8.67 5.13 1.87
N LYS A 54 8.93 3.82 1.74
CA LYS A 54 10.20 3.26 1.22
C LYS A 54 9.97 2.41 -0.02
N PHE A 55 8.97 1.54 0.05
CA PHE A 55 8.49 0.76 -1.06
C PHE A 55 6.97 0.80 -1.04
N CYS A 56 6.41 1.35 -2.10
CA CYS A 56 4.98 1.38 -2.36
C CYS A 56 4.76 1.04 -3.82
N TYR A 57 3.53 0.67 -4.15
CA TYR A 57 3.13 0.45 -5.53
C TYR A 57 1.63 0.71 -5.71
N GLN A 58 1.23 0.96 -6.95
CA GLN A 58 -0.17 0.98 -7.39
C GLN A 58 -0.38 -0.16 -8.37
N GLY A 59 -1.40 -0.99 -8.17
CA GLY A 59 -1.78 -2.06 -9.09
C GLY A 59 -0.71 -3.15 -9.30
N GLY A 60 -1.15 -4.29 -9.83
CA GLY A 60 -0.33 -5.47 -10.07
C GLY A 60 -0.63 -6.61 -9.11
N MET A 61 0.23 -7.63 -9.11
CA MET A 61 0.05 -8.85 -8.33
C MET A 61 1.12 -8.98 -7.25
N VAL A 62 0.70 -9.25 -6.01
CA VAL A 62 1.58 -9.68 -4.92
C VAL A 62 1.40 -11.16 -4.66
N GLU A 63 2.52 -11.85 -4.52
CA GLU A 63 2.61 -13.26 -4.14
C GLU A 63 3.43 -13.37 -2.87
N ALA A 64 2.87 -14.00 -1.83
CA ALA A 64 3.53 -14.24 -0.56
C ALA A 64 3.51 -15.73 -0.23
N ARG A 65 4.69 -16.35 -0.08
CA ARG A 65 4.83 -17.75 0.36
C ARG A 65 5.11 -17.80 1.86
N VAL A 66 4.17 -18.33 2.62
CA VAL A 66 4.05 -18.09 4.07
C VAL A 66 3.67 -19.37 4.82
N GLN A 67 4.26 -19.58 6.00
CA GLN A 67 3.81 -20.55 7.00
C GLN A 67 3.28 -19.79 8.22
N LEU A 68 2.02 -20.03 8.58
CA LEU A 68 1.35 -19.36 9.70
C LEU A 68 1.85 -19.90 11.06
N PRO A 69 1.84 -19.09 12.13
CA PRO A 69 2.26 -19.55 13.44
C PRO A 69 1.21 -20.49 14.05
N GLY A 70 1.64 -21.65 14.54
CA GLY A 70 0.76 -22.61 15.21
C GLY A 70 1.53 -23.65 16.00
N VAL A 71 0.84 -24.30 16.93
CA VAL A 71 1.35 -25.39 17.75
C VAL A 71 1.16 -26.70 16.98
N VAL A 72 2.13 -27.04 16.15
CA VAL A 72 2.06 -28.16 15.19
C VAL A 72 3.16 -29.20 15.38
N THR A 73 3.87 -29.18 16.51
CA THR A 73 4.85 -30.23 16.81
C THR A 73 4.15 -31.56 17.12
N PRO A 74 4.74 -32.73 16.75
CA PRO A 74 4.11 -34.03 16.96
C PRO A 74 3.73 -34.34 18.42
N ASP A 75 4.48 -33.81 19.39
CA ASP A 75 4.32 -34.03 20.83
C ASP A 75 3.37 -33.02 21.52
N SER A 76 2.90 -32.00 20.79
CA SER A 76 2.02 -30.94 21.31
C SER A 76 0.66 -31.42 21.81
N GLY A 77 0.21 -32.58 21.33
CA GLY A 77 -1.16 -33.08 21.56
C GLY A 77 -2.22 -32.32 20.77
N ASN A 78 -1.84 -31.55 19.75
CA ASN A 78 -2.80 -30.91 18.84
C ASN A 78 -3.60 -31.99 18.07
N PRO A 79 -4.93 -32.08 18.26
CA PRO A 79 -5.74 -33.14 17.66
C PRO A 79 -5.95 -32.96 16.15
N ASP A 80 -5.68 -31.78 15.58
CA ASP A 80 -5.80 -31.57 14.14
C ASP A 80 -4.67 -32.28 13.37
N LEU A 81 -3.50 -32.53 13.99
CA LEU A 81 -2.37 -33.23 13.37
C LEU A 81 -2.75 -34.62 12.85
N ALA A 82 -3.62 -35.33 13.58
CA ALA A 82 -4.07 -36.68 13.20
C ALA A 82 -5.01 -36.70 11.99
N LYS A 83 -5.60 -35.56 11.61
CA LYS A 83 -6.57 -35.47 10.51
C LYS A 83 -5.88 -35.30 9.15
N GLY A 84 -4.67 -34.75 9.14
CA GLY A 84 -3.87 -34.52 7.94
C GLY A 84 -3.91 -33.07 7.46
N LYS A 85 -2.94 -32.72 6.60
CA LYS A 85 -2.66 -31.34 6.17
C LYS A 85 -3.85 -30.67 5.44
N ASN A 86 -4.63 -31.44 4.70
CA ASN A 86 -5.79 -30.95 3.94
C ASN A 86 -7.06 -30.82 4.79
N SER A 87 -7.04 -31.18 6.06
CA SER A 87 -8.23 -31.05 6.93
C SER A 87 -8.37 -29.63 7.47
N LYS A 88 -9.61 -29.18 7.61
CA LYS A 88 -9.95 -27.91 8.28
C LYS A 88 -9.42 -27.93 9.72
N VAL A 89 -8.74 -26.87 10.11
CA VAL A 89 -8.40 -26.61 11.51
C VAL A 89 -9.68 -26.45 12.32
N SER A 90 -9.66 -26.96 13.55
CA SER A 90 -10.81 -26.86 14.47
C SER A 90 -10.41 -26.62 15.91
N ALA A 91 -9.17 -26.99 16.30
CA ALA A 91 -8.68 -26.84 17.65
C ALA A 91 -8.05 -25.46 17.86
N THR A 92 -8.87 -24.40 17.83
CA THR A 92 -8.47 -22.98 17.84
C THR A 92 -7.37 -22.62 18.85
N LYS A 93 -7.39 -23.22 20.05
CA LYS A 93 -6.38 -22.99 21.11
C LYS A 93 -4.94 -23.28 20.70
N TYR A 94 -4.71 -24.14 19.72
CA TYR A 94 -3.37 -24.46 19.20
C TYR A 94 -2.87 -23.44 18.16
N TYR A 95 -3.67 -22.42 17.82
CA TYR A 95 -3.35 -21.41 16.82
C TYR A 95 -3.67 -20.00 17.37
N PRO A 96 -3.00 -19.58 18.45
CA PRO A 96 -3.42 -18.42 19.24
C PRO A 96 -3.10 -17.06 18.63
N THR A 97 -2.34 -17.02 17.54
CA THR A 97 -1.88 -15.79 16.90
C THR A 97 -2.76 -15.42 15.70
N TRP A 98 -2.77 -14.13 15.38
CA TRP A 98 -3.42 -13.53 14.23
C TRP A 98 -2.36 -12.93 13.29
N PRO A 99 -1.79 -13.73 12.38
CA PRO A 99 -0.87 -13.22 11.37
C PRO A 99 -1.58 -12.32 10.36
N GLY A 100 -0.87 -11.29 9.89
CA GLY A 100 -1.33 -10.35 8.88
C GLY A 100 -0.25 -10.09 7.84
N ILE A 101 -0.63 -10.08 6.56
CA ILE A 101 0.09 -9.51 5.43
C ILE A 101 -0.93 -8.66 4.69
N TRP A 102 -0.71 -7.35 4.69
CA TRP A 102 -1.70 -6.39 4.25
C TRP A 102 -1.02 -5.14 3.75
N MET A 103 -1.82 -4.23 3.20
CA MET A 103 -1.34 -3.04 2.54
C MET A 103 -2.21 -1.86 2.91
N MET A 104 -1.58 -0.69 3.01
CA MET A 104 -2.29 0.54 3.34
C MET A 104 -1.83 1.67 2.43
N GLY A 105 -2.74 2.58 2.06
CA GLY A 105 -2.40 3.77 1.28
C GLY A 105 -1.36 4.64 1.99
N ASN A 106 -0.34 5.10 1.25
CA ASN A 106 0.88 5.72 1.81
C ASN A 106 0.62 7.04 2.59
N LEU A 107 -0.52 7.69 2.36
CA LEU A 107 -0.93 8.90 3.09
C LEU A 107 -1.22 8.66 4.57
N GLY A 108 -1.40 7.41 5.01
CA GLY A 108 -1.45 7.04 6.42
C GLY A 108 -0.36 6.05 6.78
N ARG A 109 0.27 6.22 7.94
CA ARG A 109 1.22 5.25 8.49
C ARG A 109 0.52 4.46 9.58
N ALA A 110 0.44 3.14 9.41
CA ALA A 110 -0.10 2.23 10.41
C ALA A 110 0.56 2.51 11.76
N ILE A 111 -0.22 2.36 12.84
CA ILE A 111 0.12 2.69 14.25
C ILE A 111 0.37 4.18 14.57
N PHE A 112 0.29 5.10 13.60
CA PHE A 112 0.37 6.55 13.83
C PHE A 112 -0.98 7.22 13.63
N SER A 113 -1.77 7.30 14.71
CA SER A 113 -3.14 7.81 14.69
C SER A 113 -3.28 9.23 14.13
N ALA A 114 -2.28 10.10 14.30
CA ALA A 114 -2.30 11.44 13.73
C ALA A 114 -2.37 11.42 12.20
N SER A 115 -1.60 10.52 11.56
CA SER A 115 -1.60 10.35 10.11
C SER A 115 -2.82 9.60 9.58
N THR A 116 -3.41 8.69 10.35
CA THR A 116 -4.53 7.84 9.89
C THR A 116 -5.90 8.47 10.17
N ASN A 117 -6.00 9.39 11.13
CA ASN A 117 -7.26 10.01 11.49
C ASN A 117 -7.87 10.81 10.33
N ARG A 118 -9.12 10.49 9.99
CA ARG A 118 -9.86 11.02 8.82
C ARG A 118 -9.17 10.76 7.48
N MET A 119 -8.25 9.80 7.44
CA MET A 119 -7.51 9.38 6.24
C MET A 119 -7.83 7.91 5.94
N TRP A 120 -7.71 7.03 6.93
CA TRP A 120 -8.11 5.63 6.82
C TRP A 120 -9.61 5.47 7.10
N PRO A 121 -10.35 4.63 6.36
CA PRO A 121 -9.95 3.91 5.15
C PRO A 121 -10.56 4.55 3.88
N PHE A 122 -10.46 5.87 3.71
CA PHE A 122 -11.19 6.55 2.63
C PHE A 122 -10.75 6.09 1.24
N SER A 123 -11.75 5.79 0.39
CA SER A 123 -11.64 5.54 -1.04
C SER A 123 -12.75 6.31 -1.77
N TYR A 124 -12.83 7.62 -1.49
CA TYR A 124 -13.94 8.48 -1.91
C TYR A 124 -13.40 9.76 -2.57
N ASP A 125 -13.75 9.93 -3.84
CA ASP A 125 -13.26 11.01 -4.70
C ASP A 125 -14.43 11.80 -5.31
N LYS A 126 -15.32 12.30 -4.45
CA LYS A 126 -16.48 13.10 -4.86
C LYS A 126 -16.76 14.26 -3.93
N CYS A 127 -17.21 15.37 -4.50
CA CYS A 127 -17.70 16.53 -3.76
C CYS A 127 -19.23 16.53 -3.68
N GLU A 128 -19.77 15.88 -2.65
CA GLU A 128 -21.22 15.73 -2.45
C GLU A 128 -21.60 16.12 -1.00
N PRO A 129 -21.55 17.41 -0.62
CA PRO A 129 -21.74 17.86 0.77
C PRO A 129 -23.13 17.55 1.35
N ASP A 130 -24.12 17.34 0.50
CA ASP A 130 -25.47 16.92 0.89
C ASP A 130 -25.55 15.43 1.27
N LEU A 131 -24.60 14.61 0.81
CA LEU A 131 -24.53 13.16 1.08
C LEU A 131 -23.52 12.82 2.17
N PHE A 132 -22.38 13.50 2.18
CA PHE A 132 -21.29 13.23 3.09
C PHE A 132 -20.65 14.53 3.57
N ASN A 133 -20.51 14.67 4.89
CA ASN A 133 -19.84 15.83 5.46
C ASN A 133 -18.34 15.77 5.12
N THR A 134 -17.94 16.67 4.24
CA THR A 134 -16.60 16.72 3.65
C THR A 134 -15.49 16.94 4.67
N SER A 135 -15.79 17.53 5.84
CA SER A 135 -14.81 17.71 6.92
C SER A 135 -14.39 16.41 7.62
N TYR A 136 -15.10 15.31 7.38
CA TYR A 136 -14.79 13.99 7.92
C TYR A 136 -13.72 13.24 7.09
N GLN A 137 -13.47 13.65 5.85
CA GLN A 137 -12.35 13.20 5.04
C GLN A 137 -11.30 14.31 4.98
N ARG A 138 -10.08 14.01 5.43
CA ARG A 138 -9.05 15.03 5.60
C ARG A 138 -8.62 15.69 4.28
N ILE A 139 -8.56 14.90 3.21
CA ILE A 139 -8.29 15.38 1.85
C ILE A 139 -9.56 15.09 1.03
N SER A 140 -10.42 16.10 0.93
CA SER A 140 -11.72 15.99 0.25
C SER A 140 -11.66 16.53 -1.18
N ALA A 141 -12.40 15.89 -2.09
CA ALA A 141 -12.57 16.35 -3.47
C ALA A 141 -13.27 17.72 -3.60
N CYS A 142 -13.87 18.25 -2.53
CA CYS A 142 -14.41 19.61 -2.53
C CYS A 142 -13.34 20.72 -2.42
N ASN A 143 -12.07 20.36 -2.26
CA ASN A 143 -10.98 21.31 -2.15
C ASN A 143 -10.27 21.46 -3.51
N ASP A 144 -10.41 22.62 -4.14
CA ASP A 144 -9.77 22.96 -5.41
C ASP A 144 -8.30 23.40 -5.24
N ASN A 145 -7.85 23.61 -4.01
CA ASN A 145 -6.48 23.96 -3.69
C ASN A 145 -6.02 23.28 -2.38
N PRO A 146 -5.82 21.96 -2.39
CA PRO A 146 -5.41 21.20 -1.20
C PRO A 146 -3.99 21.53 -0.73
N GLY A 147 -3.19 22.21 -1.54
CA GLY A 147 -1.79 22.51 -1.24
C GLY A 147 -0.91 21.27 -1.23
N TYR A 148 0.33 21.42 -0.76
CA TYR A 148 1.27 20.32 -0.51
C TYR A 148 1.43 19.30 -1.66
N GLY A 149 1.33 19.77 -2.91
CA GLY A 149 1.51 18.93 -4.10
C GLY A 149 0.38 17.96 -4.41
N LEU A 150 -0.73 18.00 -3.67
CA LEU A 150 -1.93 17.22 -3.96
C LEU A 150 -2.66 17.78 -5.19
N ASN A 151 -3.39 16.93 -5.91
CA ASN A 151 -4.17 17.33 -7.07
C ASN A 151 -5.44 18.07 -6.64
N PRO A 152 -5.82 19.18 -7.30
CA PRO A 152 -7.10 19.86 -7.11
C PRO A 152 -8.30 18.92 -7.27
N ASN A 153 -9.31 19.08 -6.42
CA ASN A 153 -10.58 18.36 -6.47
C ASN A 153 -10.46 16.83 -6.46
N GLN A 154 -9.41 16.31 -5.84
CA GLN A 154 -9.19 14.88 -5.67
C GLN A 154 -9.34 14.50 -4.20
N GLY A 155 -10.35 13.71 -3.87
CA GLY A 155 -10.54 13.10 -2.56
C GLY A 155 -9.55 11.95 -2.39
N ARG A 156 -8.82 11.97 -1.28
CA ARG A 156 -7.72 11.03 -1.00
C ARG A 156 -7.88 10.38 0.36
N GLY A 157 -7.15 9.31 0.58
CA GLY A 157 -7.24 8.54 1.82
C GLY A 157 -6.09 7.57 2.01
N ALA A 158 -6.28 6.65 2.93
CA ALA A 158 -5.39 5.53 3.17
C ALA A 158 -6.24 4.25 3.30
N PRO A 159 -6.83 3.74 2.20
CA PRO A 159 -7.59 2.50 2.24
C PRO A 159 -6.65 1.31 2.50
N GLU A 160 -7.23 0.14 2.73
CA GLU A 160 -6.50 -1.07 3.13
C GLU A 160 -6.90 -2.28 2.29
N ILE A 161 -5.93 -3.14 2.02
CA ILE A 161 -6.11 -4.44 1.35
C ILE A 161 -5.37 -5.51 2.15
N ASP A 162 -6.10 -6.50 2.65
CA ASP A 162 -5.52 -7.65 3.33
C ASP A 162 -5.21 -8.75 2.33
N VAL A 163 -3.93 -9.04 2.06
CA VAL A 163 -3.53 -10.23 1.28
C VAL A 163 -3.90 -11.49 2.07
N LEU A 164 -3.63 -11.46 3.37
CA LEU A 164 -3.98 -12.47 4.35
C LEU A 164 -4.09 -11.77 5.71
N GLU A 165 -5.27 -11.80 6.32
CA GLU A 165 -5.42 -11.38 7.71
C GLU A 165 -6.31 -12.35 8.48
N GLY A 166 -5.78 -13.03 9.49
CA GLY A 166 -6.55 -13.95 10.30
C GLY A 166 -5.75 -15.11 10.84
N GLY A 167 -6.40 -15.96 11.64
CA GLY A 167 -5.77 -17.08 12.30
C GLY A 167 -6.80 -18.05 12.88
N ALA A 168 -6.30 -19.10 13.53
CA ALA A 168 -7.09 -20.25 13.92
C ALA A 168 -7.88 -20.86 12.74
N THR A 169 -9.21 -20.81 12.78
CA THR A 169 -10.06 -21.51 11.81
C THR A 169 -10.33 -20.72 10.54
N LEU A 170 -10.04 -19.42 10.52
CA LEU A 170 -10.45 -18.51 9.44
C LEU A 170 -9.34 -17.51 9.11
N VAL A 171 -9.18 -17.24 7.82
CA VAL A 171 -8.44 -16.08 7.31
C VAL A 171 -9.42 -15.23 6.51
N SER A 172 -9.32 -13.92 6.70
CA SER A 172 -10.05 -12.91 5.95
C SER A 172 -9.23 -12.46 4.74
N ALA A 173 -9.92 -12.32 3.61
CA ALA A 173 -9.50 -11.55 2.46
C ALA A 173 -10.39 -10.31 2.42
N SER A 174 -9.82 -9.10 2.51
CA SER A 174 -10.64 -7.90 2.64
C SER A 174 -10.11 -6.60 2.02
N LEU A 175 -11.05 -5.70 1.77
CA LEU A 175 -10.85 -4.29 1.46
C LEU A 175 -11.54 -3.43 2.51
N GLN A 176 -10.82 -2.55 3.20
CA GLN A 176 -11.41 -1.55 4.08
C GLN A 176 -11.56 -0.26 3.28
N ILE A 177 -12.79 0.27 3.27
CA ILE A 177 -13.19 1.39 2.42
C ILE A 177 -14.10 2.35 3.17
N GLY A 178 -14.07 3.62 2.77
CA GLY A 178 -14.85 4.69 3.38
C GLY A 178 -15.31 5.72 2.36
N PRO A 179 -16.47 6.38 2.57
CA PRO A 179 -17.37 6.26 3.73
C PRO A 179 -18.29 5.03 3.66
N GLY A 180 -18.52 4.34 4.77
CA GLY A 180 -19.32 3.10 4.81
C GLY A 180 -20.77 3.26 4.34
N MET A 181 -21.41 2.15 3.94
CA MET A 181 -22.80 2.16 3.51
C MET A 181 -23.77 2.65 4.61
N PRO A 182 -24.76 3.51 4.28
CA PRO A 182 -25.86 3.86 5.18
C PRO A 182 -26.73 2.65 5.56
N ASP A 183 -27.45 2.74 6.69
CA ASP A 183 -28.32 1.65 7.21
C ASP A 183 -29.37 1.15 6.21
N ASP A 184 -29.84 2.05 5.33
CA ASP A 184 -30.82 1.72 4.28
C ASP A 184 -30.30 0.66 3.30
N TYR A 185 -28.98 0.44 3.24
CA TYR A 185 -28.33 -0.53 2.35
C TYR A 185 -27.68 -1.69 3.09
N ARG A 186 -27.79 -1.77 4.42
CA ARG A 186 -27.21 -2.85 5.24
C ARG A 186 -28.22 -3.95 5.56
N ILE A 187 -27.80 -4.97 6.29
CA ILE A 187 -28.73 -5.96 6.85
C ILE A 187 -29.85 -5.27 7.64
N MET A 188 -31.06 -5.82 7.61
CA MET A 188 -32.14 -5.25 8.43
C MET A 188 -31.81 -5.39 9.92
N GLY A 189 -32.17 -4.38 10.70
CA GLY A 189 -32.09 -4.46 12.16
C GLY A 189 -32.92 -5.62 12.72
N PHE A 190 -32.57 -6.04 13.94
CA PHE A 190 -33.20 -7.16 14.64
C PHE A 190 -34.04 -6.69 15.84
N ASP A 191 -34.93 -7.56 16.30
CA ASP A 191 -35.76 -7.34 17.48
C ASP A 191 -35.06 -7.87 18.73
N TYR A 192 -34.53 -6.97 19.56
CA TYR A 192 -33.85 -7.31 20.82
C TYR A 192 -34.71 -8.10 21.81
N SER A 193 -36.04 -8.12 21.66
CA SER A 193 -36.92 -8.96 22.50
C SER A 193 -36.90 -10.44 22.12
N LYS A 194 -36.41 -10.77 20.92
CA LYS A 194 -36.41 -12.14 20.35
C LYS A 194 -35.02 -12.61 19.93
N ASP A 195 -34.12 -11.67 19.65
CA ASP A 195 -32.82 -11.94 19.05
C ASP A 195 -31.67 -11.41 19.92
N SER A 196 -30.68 -12.27 20.13
CA SER A 196 -29.38 -11.87 20.66
C SER A 196 -28.56 -11.21 19.55
N PRO A 197 -27.83 -10.11 19.78
CA PRO A 197 -26.98 -9.49 18.77
C PRO A 197 -26.00 -10.47 18.08
N ALA A 198 -25.60 -11.53 18.78
CA ALA A 198 -24.71 -12.56 18.23
C ALA A 198 -25.36 -13.40 17.10
N CYS A 199 -26.69 -13.43 16.99
CA CYS A 199 -27.40 -14.25 16.01
C CYS A 199 -27.10 -13.84 14.56
N ILE A 200 -26.77 -12.56 14.31
CA ILE A 200 -26.45 -12.04 12.98
C ILE A 200 -25.25 -12.78 12.41
N TYR A 201 -24.22 -12.97 13.24
CA TYR A 201 -22.99 -13.67 12.85
C TYR A 201 -23.21 -15.18 12.66
N GLY A 202 -24.25 -15.74 13.27
CA GLY A 202 -24.62 -17.15 13.12
C GLY A 202 -25.65 -17.42 12.03
N GLY A 203 -26.31 -16.39 11.48
CA GLY A 203 -27.46 -16.54 10.60
C GLY A 203 -28.65 -17.24 11.29
N THR A 204 -28.82 -17.02 12.60
CA THR A 204 -29.81 -17.70 13.45
C THR A 204 -30.84 -16.76 14.10
N CYS A 205 -30.90 -15.50 13.68
CA CYS A 205 -31.92 -14.56 14.11
C CYS A 205 -33.32 -15.00 13.67
N ASN A 206 -34.28 -14.81 14.55
CA ASN A 206 -35.70 -15.06 14.30
C ASN A 206 -36.33 -13.91 13.48
N THR A 207 -35.81 -12.68 13.60
CA THR A 207 -36.30 -11.54 12.83
C THR A 207 -36.05 -11.73 11.34
N PRO A 208 -37.10 -11.69 10.48
CA PRO A 208 -36.94 -11.77 9.03
C PRO A 208 -36.06 -10.65 8.48
N GLY A 209 -35.03 -11.03 7.73
CA GLY A 209 -34.08 -10.08 7.13
C GLY A 209 -32.85 -9.77 7.97
N ALA A 210 -32.77 -10.27 9.21
CA ALA A 210 -31.65 -10.02 10.11
C ALA A 210 -30.49 -11.02 9.97
N ASN A 211 -30.65 -12.08 9.18
CA ASN A 211 -29.63 -13.13 9.02
C ASN A 211 -28.66 -12.88 7.86
N TYR A 212 -29.20 -12.60 6.68
CA TYR A 212 -28.41 -12.33 5.49
C TYR A 212 -29.04 -11.16 4.71
N ILE A 213 -28.21 -10.45 3.97
CA ILE A 213 -28.67 -9.33 3.17
C ILE A 213 -29.52 -9.85 2.01
N ASP A 214 -30.66 -9.19 1.76
CA ASP A 214 -31.64 -9.56 0.73
C ASP A 214 -32.27 -10.97 0.89
N VAL A 215 -32.22 -11.53 2.11
CA VAL A 215 -32.86 -12.81 2.49
C VAL A 215 -33.76 -12.64 3.73
N PRO A 216 -35.07 -12.93 3.68
CA PRO A 216 -35.83 -13.34 2.49
C PRO A 216 -36.00 -12.21 1.46
N THR A 217 -35.98 -12.55 0.18
CA THR A 217 -36.00 -11.58 -0.93
C THR A 217 -37.24 -10.68 -0.90
N ALA A 218 -38.42 -11.26 -0.66
CA ALA A 218 -39.67 -10.51 -0.62
C ALA A 218 -39.74 -9.52 0.55
N VAL A 219 -39.07 -9.81 1.67
CA VAL A 219 -39.03 -8.92 2.86
C VAL A 219 -38.26 -7.65 2.54
N TYR A 220 -37.07 -7.78 1.92
CA TYR A 220 -36.26 -6.65 1.45
C TYR A 220 -36.97 -5.86 0.37
N GLN A 221 -37.50 -6.53 -0.66
CA GLN A 221 -38.21 -5.86 -1.75
C GLN A 221 -39.41 -5.05 -1.25
N LYS A 222 -40.21 -5.61 -0.32
CA LYS A 222 -41.37 -4.91 0.24
C LYS A 222 -40.98 -3.71 1.10
N LYS A 223 -39.89 -3.82 1.87
CA LYS A 223 -39.48 -2.76 2.82
C LYS A 223 -38.74 -1.62 2.15
N ARG A 224 -37.87 -1.91 1.18
CA ARG A 224 -36.95 -0.93 0.57
C ARG A 224 -37.26 -0.61 -0.89
N GLY A 225 -37.65 -1.62 -1.67
CA GLY A 225 -37.88 -1.46 -3.12
C GLY A 225 -36.61 -1.23 -3.95
N HIS A 226 -35.42 -1.44 -3.37
CA HIS A 226 -34.12 -1.47 -4.02
C HIS A 226 -33.25 -2.57 -3.40
N LYS A 227 -32.16 -2.92 -4.08
CA LYS A 227 -31.14 -3.87 -3.59
C LYS A 227 -30.33 -3.29 -2.43
N SER A 228 -29.68 -4.17 -1.68
CA SER A 228 -28.88 -3.82 -0.52
C SER A 228 -27.46 -4.35 -0.68
N TRP A 229 -26.46 -3.72 -0.03
CA TRP A 229 -25.05 -4.16 -0.02
C TRP A 229 -24.32 -4.10 -1.37
N TYR A 230 -23.03 -4.44 -1.34
CA TYR A 230 -22.20 -4.60 -2.52
C TYR A 230 -22.74 -5.76 -3.38
N GLN A 231 -22.73 -5.60 -4.71
CA GLN A 231 -23.29 -6.55 -5.67
C GLN A 231 -22.19 -7.16 -6.54
N GLY A 232 -22.34 -8.41 -6.99
CA GLY A 232 -21.44 -9.03 -7.95
C GLY A 232 -20.10 -9.49 -7.37
N LEU A 233 -20.01 -9.64 -6.04
CA LEU A 233 -18.84 -10.24 -5.41
C LEU A 233 -18.68 -11.70 -5.88
N ARG A 234 -17.43 -12.13 -6.06
CA ARG A 234 -17.09 -13.43 -6.68
C ARG A 234 -16.41 -14.32 -5.68
N TYR A 235 -16.89 -15.56 -5.54
CA TYR A 235 -16.38 -16.53 -4.55
C TYR A 235 -16.09 -17.85 -5.25
N SER A 236 -15.01 -18.51 -4.85
CA SER A 236 -14.56 -19.78 -5.42
C SER A 236 -14.04 -20.69 -4.31
N ALA A 237 -14.06 -22.00 -4.57
CA ALA A 237 -13.70 -23.00 -3.58
C ALA A 237 -12.19 -22.99 -3.27
N ASN A 238 -11.87 -23.19 -2.00
CA ASN A 238 -10.53 -23.56 -1.57
C ASN A 238 -10.36 -25.07 -1.76
N ASN A 239 -9.70 -25.44 -2.86
CA ASN A 239 -9.48 -26.82 -3.26
C ASN A 239 -8.36 -27.53 -2.48
N PHE A 240 -7.63 -26.83 -1.61
CA PHE A 240 -6.64 -27.46 -0.71
C PHE A 240 -7.28 -28.23 0.43
N CYS A 241 -8.53 -27.90 0.76
CA CYS A 241 -9.26 -28.65 1.74
C CYS A 241 -9.78 -29.97 1.19
N GLN A 242 -9.82 -30.97 2.05
CA GLN A 242 -10.49 -32.24 1.77
C GLN A 242 -11.96 -32.00 1.37
N SER A 243 -12.39 -32.67 0.31
CA SER A 243 -13.78 -32.65 -0.16
C SER A 243 -14.74 -33.30 0.85
N ASP A 244 -15.91 -32.69 1.01
CA ASP A 244 -17.09 -33.22 1.70
C ASP A 244 -18.26 -33.30 0.70
N PRO A 245 -18.74 -34.52 0.36
CA PRO A 245 -19.87 -34.69 -0.54
C PRO A 245 -21.14 -33.93 -0.12
N LYS A 246 -21.33 -33.67 1.18
CA LYS A 246 -22.50 -32.93 1.69
C LYS A 246 -22.42 -31.43 1.43
N ALA A 247 -21.23 -30.91 1.15
CA ALA A 247 -21.00 -29.50 0.83
C ALA A 247 -21.08 -29.22 -0.68
N LYS A 248 -21.26 -30.26 -1.52
CA LYS A 248 -21.38 -30.10 -2.97
C LYS A 248 -22.68 -29.41 -3.34
N GLN A 249 -22.59 -28.44 -4.24
CA GLN A 249 -23.74 -27.72 -4.77
C GLN A 249 -23.91 -27.97 -6.27
N SER A 250 -25.14 -27.72 -6.74
CA SER A 250 -25.49 -27.69 -8.16
C SER A 250 -25.84 -26.27 -8.55
N TYR A 251 -25.25 -25.78 -9.64
CA TYR A 251 -25.56 -24.46 -10.20
C TYR A 251 -27.06 -24.32 -10.49
N ASP A 252 -27.66 -25.29 -11.20
CA ASP A 252 -29.07 -25.22 -11.61
C ASP A 252 -30.03 -25.05 -10.43
N LYS A 253 -29.77 -25.76 -9.32
CA LYS A 253 -30.59 -25.65 -8.10
C LYS A 253 -30.49 -24.26 -7.47
N VAL A 254 -29.27 -23.78 -7.24
CA VAL A 254 -29.03 -22.48 -6.61
C VAL A 254 -29.57 -21.36 -7.49
N ALA A 255 -29.27 -21.40 -8.80
CA ALA A 255 -29.76 -20.42 -9.76
C ALA A 255 -31.30 -20.39 -9.85
N ALA A 256 -31.94 -21.56 -9.83
CA ALA A 256 -33.41 -21.64 -9.79
C ALA A 256 -33.99 -21.04 -8.50
N SER A 257 -33.36 -21.31 -7.34
CA SER A 257 -33.78 -20.73 -6.05
C SER A 257 -33.67 -19.20 -6.04
N LEU A 258 -32.51 -18.66 -6.45
CA LEU A 258 -32.32 -17.21 -6.53
C LEU A 258 -33.28 -16.53 -7.51
N LYS A 259 -33.56 -17.17 -8.66
CA LYS A 259 -34.54 -16.68 -9.63
C LYS A 259 -35.97 -16.66 -9.08
N ALA A 260 -36.34 -17.66 -8.27
CA ALA A 260 -37.63 -17.69 -7.59
C ALA A 260 -37.71 -16.65 -6.45
N GLY A 261 -36.56 -16.24 -5.91
CA GLY A 261 -36.43 -15.41 -4.72
C GLY A 261 -36.44 -16.28 -3.47
N VAL A 262 -35.41 -16.13 -2.62
CA VAL A 262 -35.27 -16.92 -1.39
C VAL A 262 -36.38 -16.53 -0.42
N THR A 263 -37.14 -17.52 0.05
CA THR A 263 -38.31 -17.32 0.93
C THR A 263 -37.98 -17.59 2.40
N GLU A 264 -36.95 -18.39 2.61
CA GLU A 264 -36.43 -18.82 3.89
C GLU A 264 -35.74 -17.66 4.60
N ASN A 265 -35.76 -17.71 5.94
CA ASN A 265 -35.11 -16.70 6.75
C ASN A 265 -33.59 -16.91 6.88
N SER A 266 -33.06 -18.05 6.46
CA SER A 266 -31.65 -18.40 6.58
C SER A 266 -31.21 -19.21 5.36
N CYS A 267 -29.95 -19.05 4.97
CA CYS A 267 -29.37 -19.75 3.83
C CYS A 267 -29.08 -21.22 4.13
N SER A 268 -29.11 -22.03 3.07
CA SER A 268 -28.69 -23.44 3.08
C SER A 268 -28.08 -23.80 1.71
N GLY A 269 -27.41 -24.96 1.64
CA GLY A 269 -26.65 -25.38 0.47
C GLY A 269 -27.48 -25.56 -0.82
N ASP A 270 -28.80 -25.75 -0.75
CA ASP A 270 -29.64 -25.88 -1.95
C ASP A 270 -30.33 -24.57 -2.35
N ILE A 271 -30.33 -23.54 -1.49
CA ILE A 271 -31.11 -22.30 -1.70
C ILE A 271 -30.23 -21.05 -1.90
N CYS A 272 -29.02 -21.03 -1.35
CA CYS A 272 -28.08 -19.92 -1.48
C CYS A 272 -26.76 -20.39 -2.12
N PRO A 273 -25.99 -19.47 -2.72
CA PRO A 273 -24.59 -19.72 -3.06
C PRO A 273 -23.80 -20.20 -1.84
N ALA A 274 -22.74 -20.99 -2.03
CA ALA A 274 -21.95 -21.56 -0.93
C ALA A 274 -21.32 -20.48 -0.02
N SER A 275 -21.13 -19.26 -0.53
CA SER A 275 -20.66 -18.14 0.28
C SER A 275 -21.72 -17.60 1.24
N ASN A 276 -23.00 -17.91 1.02
CA ASN A 276 -24.22 -17.28 1.56
C ASN A 276 -24.54 -15.88 1.02
N ASP A 277 -23.82 -15.40 -0.01
CA ASP A 277 -24.07 -14.10 -0.63
C ASP A 277 -25.01 -14.26 -1.82
N VAL A 278 -26.30 -13.95 -1.63
CA VAL A 278 -27.33 -14.06 -2.68
C VAL A 278 -27.22 -12.98 -3.76
N ASN A 279 -26.35 -11.98 -3.56
CA ASN A 279 -26.05 -10.94 -4.55
C ASN A 279 -24.69 -11.17 -5.23
N GLY A 280 -24.01 -12.29 -4.94
CA GLY A 280 -22.76 -12.69 -5.59
C GLY A 280 -22.95 -13.08 -7.06
N ASP A 281 -21.87 -12.98 -7.82
CA ASP A 281 -21.81 -13.41 -9.22
C ASP A 281 -21.87 -14.95 -9.31
N LEU A 282 -22.67 -15.47 -10.26
CA LEU A 282 -22.80 -16.90 -10.55
C LEU A 282 -22.38 -17.27 -11.99
N SER A 283 -21.69 -16.37 -12.69
CA SER A 283 -21.13 -16.64 -14.02
C SER A 283 -20.00 -17.66 -13.96
N LEU A 284 -19.60 -18.15 -15.13
CA LEU A 284 -18.45 -19.06 -15.25
C LEU A 284 -17.16 -18.36 -14.81
N ILE A 285 -16.33 -19.06 -14.06
CA ILE A 285 -15.00 -18.58 -13.67
C ILE A 285 -14.18 -18.36 -14.95
N ASP A 286 -13.71 -17.13 -15.14
CA ASP A 286 -12.99 -16.65 -16.33
C ASP A 286 -13.69 -16.96 -17.67
N GLY A 287 -15.02 -17.12 -17.66
CA GLY A 287 -15.84 -17.37 -18.85
C GLY A 287 -15.61 -18.74 -19.53
N LYS A 288 -14.96 -19.68 -18.85
CA LYS A 288 -14.55 -20.99 -19.42
C LYS A 288 -14.91 -22.15 -18.50
N GLY A 289 -15.05 -23.34 -19.10
CA GLY A 289 -15.29 -24.58 -18.36
C GLY A 289 -16.69 -24.67 -17.75
N GLU A 290 -16.81 -25.42 -16.65
CA GLU A 290 -18.08 -25.73 -15.97
C GLU A 290 -18.16 -25.18 -14.54
N ASN A 291 -17.08 -24.53 -14.07
CA ASN A 291 -17.04 -23.99 -12.71
C ASN A 291 -17.68 -22.60 -12.69
N HIS A 292 -18.60 -22.40 -11.77
CA HIS A 292 -19.28 -21.13 -11.55
C HIS A 292 -18.77 -20.47 -10.27
N TRP A 293 -18.69 -19.13 -10.29
CA TRP A 293 -18.60 -18.36 -9.06
C TRP A 293 -19.78 -18.67 -8.14
N GLY A 294 -19.57 -18.62 -6.82
CA GLY A 294 -20.61 -18.85 -5.81
C GLY A 294 -21.06 -20.31 -5.63
N ILE A 295 -20.64 -21.25 -6.48
CA ILE A 295 -21.05 -22.66 -6.42
C ILE A 295 -19.89 -23.55 -5.93
N ASN A 296 -20.14 -24.36 -4.90
CA ASN A 296 -19.16 -25.34 -4.40
C ASN A 296 -19.27 -26.69 -5.13
N THR A 297 -18.91 -26.77 -6.40
CA THR A 297 -18.99 -28.00 -7.21
C THR A 297 -18.12 -29.14 -6.63
N ASN A 298 -16.97 -28.78 -6.04
CA ASN A 298 -16.02 -29.74 -5.49
C ASN A 298 -16.36 -30.20 -4.06
N GLY A 299 -17.21 -29.45 -3.33
CA GLY A 299 -17.54 -29.75 -1.94
C GLY A 299 -16.38 -29.52 -0.98
N THR A 300 -15.40 -28.68 -1.33
CA THR A 300 -14.24 -28.40 -0.46
C THR A 300 -14.54 -27.21 0.46
N CYS A 301 -13.50 -26.63 1.09
CA CYS A 301 -13.65 -25.37 1.82
C CYS A 301 -14.17 -24.28 0.89
N TYR A 302 -15.00 -23.38 1.41
CA TYR A 302 -15.55 -22.29 0.62
C TYR A 302 -15.51 -20.99 1.44
N PRO A 303 -15.05 -19.86 0.86
CA PRO A 303 -15.13 -18.56 1.50
C PRO A 303 -16.57 -18.15 1.77
N LEU A 304 -16.86 -17.75 3.01
CA LEU A 304 -18.15 -17.19 3.39
C LEU A 304 -18.06 -15.67 3.36
N TRP A 305 -19.09 -15.01 2.83
CA TRP A 305 -19.15 -13.55 2.93
C TRP A 305 -19.29 -13.15 4.41
N ASN A 306 -18.67 -12.03 4.77
CA ASN A 306 -18.75 -11.51 6.12
C ASN A 306 -19.82 -10.43 6.21
N VAL A 307 -20.75 -10.56 7.16
CA VAL A 307 -21.79 -9.55 7.44
C VAL A 307 -21.14 -8.38 8.19
N TYR A 308 -20.30 -7.61 7.50
CA TYR A 308 -19.71 -6.42 8.08
C TYR A 308 -20.77 -5.34 8.24
N THR A 309 -21.18 -5.04 9.46
CA THR A 309 -22.20 -4.02 9.77
C THR A 309 -21.65 -2.60 9.77
N GLY A 310 -20.35 -2.44 9.49
CA GLY A 310 -19.66 -1.17 9.54
C GLY A 310 -19.26 -0.82 10.98
N ALA A 311 -18.27 0.05 11.12
CA ALA A 311 -17.91 0.63 12.40
C ALA A 311 -17.87 2.16 12.27
N TYR A 312 -18.33 2.87 13.30
CA TYR A 312 -18.21 4.32 13.34
C TYR A 312 -16.91 4.71 14.04
N LEU A 313 -16.09 5.47 13.34
CA LEU A 313 -14.94 6.15 13.89
C LEU A 313 -15.38 7.52 14.36
N CYS A 314 -15.15 7.82 15.64
CA CYS A 314 -15.64 9.01 16.30
C CYS A 314 -14.57 9.73 17.11
N ASP A 315 -14.70 11.05 17.23
CA ASP A 315 -13.96 11.83 18.20
C ASP A 315 -14.42 11.51 19.66
N PRO A 316 -13.56 11.71 20.68
CA PRO A 316 -13.86 11.46 22.09
C PRO A 316 -15.08 12.20 22.65
N ASP A 317 -15.49 13.31 22.05
CA ASP A 317 -16.61 14.13 22.54
C ASP A 317 -17.92 13.85 21.83
N ASN A 318 -17.92 12.89 20.90
CA ASN A 318 -19.05 12.57 20.04
C ASN A 318 -20.19 11.91 20.81
N THR A 319 -21.43 12.34 20.54
CA THR A 319 -22.65 11.83 21.19
C THR A 319 -23.46 10.92 20.26
N PHE A 320 -22.97 10.64 19.06
CA PHE A 320 -23.69 9.85 18.07
C PHE A 320 -23.82 8.39 18.52
N TYR A 321 -25.06 7.89 18.59
CA TYR A 321 -25.38 6.61 19.22
C TYR A 321 -24.70 5.38 18.61
N LYS A 322 -24.18 5.46 17.38
CA LYS A 322 -23.44 4.36 16.75
C LYS A 322 -21.93 4.37 17.00
N CYS A 323 -21.40 5.42 17.63
CA CYS A 323 -20.02 5.38 18.12
C CYS A 323 -19.87 4.21 19.10
N ALA A 324 -18.69 3.58 19.14
CA ALA A 324 -18.46 2.44 20.03
C ALA A 324 -18.63 2.81 21.53
N SER A 325 -18.37 4.07 21.89
CA SER A 325 -18.54 4.61 23.24
C SER A 325 -18.96 6.08 23.15
N PRO A 326 -20.25 6.37 22.89
CA PRO A 326 -20.73 7.73 22.75
C PRO A 326 -20.68 8.45 24.10
N ARG A 327 -20.24 9.69 24.11
CA ARG A 327 -20.17 10.52 25.32
C ARG A 327 -21.60 10.81 25.82
N ASN A 328 -21.85 10.58 27.10
CA ASN A 328 -23.08 11.01 27.75
C ASN A 328 -22.95 12.50 28.12
N GLU A 329 -23.63 13.37 27.39
CA GLU A 329 -23.53 14.81 27.60
C GLU A 329 -24.14 15.32 28.91
N SER A 330 -25.04 14.56 29.52
CA SER A 330 -25.66 14.90 30.81
C SER A 330 -24.73 14.65 31.99
N THR A 331 -23.75 13.74 31.85
CA THR A 331 -22.86 13.34 32.96
C THR A 331 -21.39 13.66 32.71
N THR A 332 -20.99 13.85 31.45
CA THR A 332 -19.58 13.90 31.06
C THR A 332 -19.29 15.17 30.24
N PRO A 333 -18.56 16.15 30.81
CA PRO A 333 -18.14 17.35 30.08
C PRO A 333 -17.28 17.02 28.84
N LYS A 334 -17.24 17.97 27.89
CA LYS A 334 -16.36 17.84 26.72
C LYS A 334 -14.89 17.95 27.12
N SER A 335 -14.08 17.07 26.56
CA SER A 335 -12.61 17.11 26.68
C SER A 335 -11.99 18.18 25.77
N ASN A 336 -12.60 18.45 24.61
CA ASN A 336 -12.05 19.20 23.48
C ASN A 336 -10.67 18.68 23.02
N ALA A 337 -10.41 17.38 23.20
CA ALA A 337 -9.12 16.78 22.89
C ALA A 337 -8.78 16.80 21.39
N MET A 338 -9.80 16.82 20.52
CA MET A 338 -9.62 16.92 19.07
C MET A 338 -10.83 17.52 18.36
N SER A 339 -10.66 17.87 17.08
CA SER A 339 -11.76 18.33 16.23
C SER A 339 -12.84 17.26 16.08
N LYS A 340 -14.10 17.68 16.01
CA LYS A 340 -15.24 16.77 15.90
C LYS A 340 -15.24 16.02 14.57
N PHE A 341 -15.52 14.73 14.62
CA PHE A 341 -15.83 13.92 13.45
C PHE A 341 -16.60 12.67 13.85
N ASN A 342 -17.43 12.18 12.92
CA ASN A 342 -17.90 10.81 12.97
C ASN A 342 -18.15 10.34 11.54
N TYR A 343 -17.60 9.21 11.16
CA TYR A 343 -17.90 8.60 9.87
C TYR A 343 -17.90 7.09 10.03
N GLN A 344 -18.70 6.43 9.21
CA GLN A 344 -18.69 4.98 9.15
C GLN A 344 -17.57 4.53 8.21
N MET A 345 -16.88 3.47 8.57
CA MET A 345 -16.05 2.69 7.67
C MET A 345 -16.77 1.39 7.29
N ASP A 346 -16.40 0.84 6.15
CA ASP A 346 -16.82 -0.48 5.68
C ASP A 346 -15.62 -1.41 5.46
N ALA A 347 -15.93 -2.70 5.40
CA ALA A 347 -15.05 -3.71 4.87
C ALA A 347 -15.83 -4.63 3.93
N ILE A 348 -15.31 -4.84 2.72
CA ILE A 348 -15.76 -5.91 1.82
C ILE A 348 -14.84 -7.09 2.10
N SER A 349 -15.37 -8.17 2.66
CA SER A 349 -14.54 -9.31 3.08
C SER A 349 -15.19 -10.66 2.87
N ALA A 350 -14.34 -11.66 2.66
CA ALA A 350 -14.69 -13.07 2.71
C ALA A 350 -13.77 -13.80 3.69
N ASN A 351 -14.38 -14.54 4.62
CA ASN A 351 -13.66 -15.40 5.56
C ASN A 351 -13.63 -16.81 5.01
N TRP A 352 -12.45 -17.37 4.79
CA TRP A 352 -12.32 -18.73 4.27
C TRP A 352 -11.70 -19.67 5.31
N PRO A 353 -12.17 -20.94 5.39
CA PRO A 353 -11.65 -21.90 6.35
C PRO A 353 -10.20 -22.31 6.06
N VAL A 354 -9.38 -22.32 7.11
CA VAL A 354 -7.96 -22.66 7.02
C VAL A 354 -7.75 -24.17 7.18
N HIS A 355 -6.96 -24.76 6.29
CA HIS A 355 -6.51 -26.16 6.40
C HIS A 355 -5.20 -26.23 7.20
N LEU A 356 -4.93 -27.36 7.86
CA LEU A 356 -3.75 -27.53 8.72
C LEU A 356 -2.42 -27.25 7.98
N GLY A 357 -2.36 -27.50 6.67
CA GLY A 357 -1.19 -27.23 5.82
C GLY A 357 -0.67 -25.78 5.92
N ALA A 358 -1.55 -24.80 6.10
CA ALA A 358 -1.14 -23.40 6.29
C ALA A 358 -0.28 -23.16 7.55
N TYR A 359 -0.41 -24.02 8.56
CA TYR A 359 0.39 -23.97 9.79
C TYR A 359 1.57 -24.95 9.77
N ALA A 360 1.43 -26.07 9.05
CA ALA A 360 2.43 -27.12 9.00
C ALA A 360 3.51 -26.87 7.93
N ASP A 361 3.19 -26.18 6.83
CA ASP A 361 4.08 -25.92 5.69
C ASP A 361 3.91 -24.50 5.14
N PHE A 362 4.71 -24.17 4.14
CA PHE A 362 4.55 -22.94 3.37
C PHE A 362 3.41 -23.07 2.35
N VAL A 363 2.54 -22.07 2.33
CA VAL A 363 1.44 -21.91 1.37
C VAL A 363 1.61 -20.58 0.63
N THR A 364 1.29 -20.57 -0.67
CA THR A 364 1.37 -19.38 -1.53
C THR A 364 0.05 -18.64 -1.55
N TYR A 365 0.03 -17.41 -1.03
CA TYR A 365 -1.08 -16.46 -1.08
C TYR A 365 -0.83 -15.45 -2.18
N GLN A 366 -1.83 -15.18 -3.00
CA GLN A 366 -1.73 -14.27 -4.12
C GLN A 366 -2.87 -13.25 -4.08
N LEU A 367 -2.53 -12.02 -4.44
CA LEU A 367 -3.46 -10.92 -4.58
C LEU A 367 -3.15 -10.21 -5.89
N GLU A 368 -4.10 -10.22 -6.81
CA GLU A 368 -4.07 -9.38 -8.01
C GLU A 368 -4.97 -8.16 -7.80
N TRP A 369 -4.43 -6.97 -8.06
CA TRP A 369 -5.11 -5.70 -7.89
C TRP A 369 -5.00 -4.90 -9.19
N VAL A 370 -6.11 -4.74 -9.87
CA VAL A 370 -6.27 -3.91 -11.06
C VAL A 370 -7.12 -2.71 -10.68
N THR A 371 -6.63 -1.51 -10.97
CA THR A 371 -7.29 -0.25 -10.61
C THR A 371 -8.29 0.20 -11.68
N GLY A 372 -9.02 1.29 -11.43
CA GLY A 372 -9.98 1.84 -12.40
C GLY A 372 -11.34 1.17 -12.38
N LYS A 373 -12.27 1.67 -13.21
CA LYS A 373 -13.68 1.27 -13.22
C LYS A 373 -13.92 -0.18 -13.66
N ASN A 374 -13.03 -0.70 -14.50
CA ASN A 374 -13.06 -2.07 -15.01
C ASN A 374 -12.11 -3.01 -14.23
N GLY A 375 -11.43 -2.48 -13.20
CA GLY A 375 -10.50 -3.23 -12.37
C GLY A 375 -11.18 -4.17 -11.38
N TYR A 376 -10.37 -4.79 -10.53
CA TYR A 376 -10.79 -5.72 -9.48
C TYR A 376 -9.68 -5.94 -8.45
N VAL A 377 -10.03 -6.48 -7.28
CA VAL A 377 -9.08 -7.14 -6.39
C VAL A 377 -9.45 -8.60 -6.30
N ARG A 378 -8.51 -9.50 -6.65
CA ARG A 378 -8.70 -10.96 -6.68
C ARG A 378 -7.67 -11.63 -5.77
N TRP A 379 -8.16 -12.44 -4.85
CA TRP A 379 -7.35 -13.32 -4.01
C TRP A 379 -7.29 -14.71 -4.61
N ALA A 380 -6.10 -15.29 -4.62
CA ALA A 380 -5.87 -16.67 -4.98
C ALA A 380 -5.02 -17.37 -3.91
N LEU A 381 -5.23 -18.67 -3.80
CA LEU A 381 -4.45 -19.56 -2.94
C LEU A 381 -3.82 -20.61 -3.87
N GLU A 382 -2.49 -20.63 -3.93
CA GLU A 382 -1.70 -21.50 -4.81
C GLU A 382 -2.22 -21.51 -6.25
N GLY A 383 -2.38 -20.32 -6.83
CA GLY A 383 -2.86 -20.12 -8.20
C GLY A 383 -4.37 -20.28 -8.41
N SER A 384 -5.13 -20.72 -7.39
CA SER A 384 -6.58 -20.90 -7.52
C SER A 384 -7.35 -19.72 -6.94
N PRO A 385 -8.21 -19.02 -7.71
CA PRO A 385 -8.98 -17.89 -7.20
C PRO A 385 -9.90 -18.34 -6.05
N GLN A 386 -10.05 -17.48 -5.06
CA GLN A 386 -10.86 -17.69 -3.86
C GLN A 386 -11.94 -16.63 -3.71
N PHE A 387 -11.56 -15.37 -3.85
CA PHE A 387 -12.45 -14.24 -3.68
C PHE A 387 -12.06 -13.16 -4.67
N GLU A 388 -13.04 -12.44 -5.21
CA GLU A 388 -12.80 -11.26 -6.02
C GLU A 388 -13.86 -10.19 -5.73
N VAL A 389 -13.37 -8.95 -5.64
CA VAL A 389 -14.18 -7.74 -5.60
C VAL A 389 -13.98 -6.99 -6.91
N PRO A 390 -14.91 -7.11 -7.87
CA PRO A 390 -14.92 -6.24 -9.05
C PRO A 390 -15.04 -4.77 -8.64
N SER A 391 -14.36 -3.88 -9.35
CA SER A 391 -14.47 -2.42 -9.14
C SER A 391 -15.91 -1.93 -9.28
N GLU A 392 -16.68 -2.54 -10.19
CA GLU A 392 -18.12 -2.28 -10.35
C GLU A 392 -18.90 -2.48 -9.06
N SER A 393 -18.54 -3.46 -8.23
CA SER A 393 -19.20 -3.66 -6.93
C SER A 393 -19.09 -2.44 -6.01
N ILE A 394 -18.03 -1.63 -6.16
CA ILE A 394 -17.70 -0.49 -5.30
C ILE A 394 -18.28 0.83 -5.86
N TRP A 395 -18.19 1.05 -7.16
CA TRP A 395 -18.69 2.29 -7.77
C TRP A 395 -20.16 2.20 -8.20
N ASN A 396 -20.64 1.01 -8.60
CA ASN A 396 -22.03 0.74 -9.03
C ASN A 396 -22.86 0.13 -7.90
N ILE A 397 -22.86 0.79 -6.75
CA ILE A 397 -23.62 0.33 -5.57
C ILE A 397 -25.12 0.64 -5.68
N PRO A 398 -25.99 -0.15 -5.03
CA PRO A 398 -27.43 0.11 -5.02
C PRO A 398 -27.78 1.50 -4.51
N GLN A 399 -28.83 2.08 -5.10
CA GLN A 399 -29.34 3.40 -4.77
C GLN A 399 -30.84 3.32 -4.48
N ASN A 400 -31.29 4.03 -3.45
CA ASN A 400 -32.69 4.38 -3.30
C ASN A 400 -33.07 5.53 -4.25
N LYS A 401 -34.34 5.93 -4.26
CA LYS A 401 -34.86 6.99 -5.15
C LYS A 401 -34.12 8.33 -5.00
N ASN A 402 -33.59 8.60 -3.81
CA ASN A 402 -32.90 9.84 -3.46
C ASN A 402 -31.38 9.75 -3.64
N LYS A 403 -30.85 8.62 -4.13
CA LYS A 403 -29.42 8.37 -4.35
C LYS A 403 -28.55 8.64 -3.12
N THR A 404 -28.99 8.16 -1.96
CA THR A 404 -28.32 8.44 -0.68
C THR A 404 -27.12 7.53 -0.38
N ASN A 405 -26.70 6.66 -1.30
CA ASN A 405 -25.55 5.78 -1.09
C ASN A 405 -24.29 6.41 -1.71
N PRO A 406 -23.29 6.82 -0.93
CA PRO A 406 -22.08 7.44 -1.47
C PRO A 406 -21.25 6.43 -2.27
N GLN A 407 -21.19 6.65 -3.59
CA GLN A 407 -20.39 5.85 -4.52
C GLN A 407 -18.90 6.10 -4.28
N LYS A 408 -18.17 5.03 -4.03
CA LYS A 408 -16.72 5.06 -3.81
C LYS A 408 -15.97 4.86 -5.12
N THR A 409 -14.67 5.08 -5.07
CA THR A 409 -13.77 4.63 -6.13
C THR A 409 -13.06 3.35 -5.72
N MET A 410 -12.53 2.64 -6.71
CA MET A 410 -11.61 1.54 -6.49
C MET A 410 -10.39 2.05 -5.73
N LEU A 411 -9.74 1.17 -4.97
CA LEU A 411 -8.52 1.56 -4.27
C LEU A 411 -7.47 1.90 -5.32
N GLU A 412 -6.95 3.12 -5.28
CA GLU A 412 -6.02 3.68 -6.27
C GLU A 412 -4.81 4.35 -5.62
N GLU A 413 -4.76 4.45 -4.29
CA GLU A 413 -3.62 5.02 -3.56
C GLU A 413 -2.35 4.18 -3.74
N PRO A 414 -1.13 4.77 -3.83
CA PRO A 414 0.09 3.98 -3.72
C PRO A 414 0.15 3.32 -2.34
N MET A 415 0.20 1.99 -2.29
CA MET A 415 0.14 1.24 -1.05
C MET A 415 1.49 0.66 -0.68
N TYR A 416 1.80 0.64 0.61
CA TYR A 416 2.99 -0.03 1.16
C TYR A 416 2.60 -1.34 1.84
N LEU A 417 3.54 -2.28 1.91
CA LEU A 417 3.35 -3.59 2.52
C LEU A 417 3.57 -3.52 4.03
N ILE A 418 2.73 -4.26 4.76
CA ILE A 418 2.82 -4.47 6.19
C ILE A 418 2.68 -5.96 6.46
N PHE A 419 3.50 -6.49 7.37
CA PHE A 419 3.37 -7.86 7.84
C PHE A 419 3.69 -7.96 9.33
N ASN A 420 2.83 -8.65 10.06
CA ASN A 420 2.88 -8.73 11.51
C ASN A 420 2.33 -10.06 12.02
N GLY A 421 2.73 -10.42 13.24
CA GLY A 421 1.98 -11.33 14.08
C GLY A 421 1.26 -10.52 15.14
N ALA A 422 -0.05 -10.69 15.30
CA ALA A 422 -0.81 -10.06 16.37
C ALA A 422 -1.40 -11.11 17.32
N VAL A 423 -1.78 -10.68 18.52
CA VAL A 423 -2.42 -11.50 19.54
C VAL A 423 -3.49 -10.64 20.20
N SER A 424 -4.71 -11.15 20.33
CA SER A 424 -5.85 -10.39 20.85
C SER A 424 -6.69 -11.23 21.79
N SER A 425 -7.26 -10.60 22.82
CA SER A 425 -8.20 -11.23 23.74
C SER A 425 -9.62 -11.37 23.17
N SER A 426 -9.94 -10.68 22.08
CA SER A 426 -11.30 -10.56 21.55
C SER A 426 -11.54 -11.28 20.21
N TRP A 427 -10.50 -11.60 19.44
CA TRP A 427 -10.62 -12.16 18.08
C TRP A 427 -10.93 -13.65 17.99
N GLY A 428 -11.14 -14.20 16.79
CA GLY A 428 -11.37 -15.65 16.61
C GLY A 428 -10.17 -16.51 17.01
N ALA A 429 -8.95 -16.05 16.70
CA ALA A 429 -7.72 -16.58 17.27
C ALA A 429 -7.43 -15.86 18.60
N LYS A 430 -7.38 -16.62 19.69
CA LYS A 430 -7.12 -16.08 21.03
C LYS A 430 -5.97 -16.81 21.69
N PRO A 431 -5.11 -16.10 22.44
CA PRO A 431 -4.17 -16.75 23.31
C PRO A 431 -4.87 -17.49 24.44
N PRO A 432 -4.21 -18.49 25.05
CA PRO A 432 -4.65 -19.01 26.34
C PRO A 432 -4.80 -17.88 27.36
N ASN A 433 -5.80 -18.01 28.23
CA ASN A 433 -6.15 -17.01 29.25
C ASN A 433 -6.24 -15.55 28.70
N PRO A 434 -7.20 -15.26 27.80
CA PRO A 434 -7.34 -13.93 27.21
C PRO A 434 -7.34 -12.79 28.23
N GLY A 435 -6.47 -11.79 28.02
CA GLY A 435 -6.32 -10.66 28.95
C GLY A 435 -5.51 -10.98 30.22
N LYS A 436 -4.77 -12.10 30.23
CA LYS A 436 -3.84 -12.49 31.28
C LYS A 436 -2.57 -13.12 30.67
N GLU A 437 -1.60 -13.43 31.52
CA GLU A 437 -0.42 -14.22 31.15
C GLU A 437 -0.82 -15.60 30.61
N CYS A 438 -0.01 -16.17 29.71
CA CYS A 438 -0.34 -17.40 29.00
C CYS A 438 -0.75 -18.55 29.91
N ARG A 439 0.03 -18.82 30.97
CA ARG A 439 -0.24 -19.94 31.88
C ARG A 439 -1.38 -19.69 32.86
N GLY A 440 -1.83 -18.45 33.04
CA GLY A 440 -2.79 -18.12 34.10
C GLY A 440 -2.25 -18.57 35.46
N ASP A 441 -2.94 -19.49 36.12
CA ASP A 441 -2.52 -20.10 37.40
C ASP A 441 -1.64 -21.36 37.24
N GLY A 442 -1.41 -21.83 36.00
CA GLY A 442 -0.59 -23.00 35.69
C GLY A 442 -1.26 -24.35 35.94
N SER A 443 -2.56 -24.40 36.26
CA SER A 443 -3.26 -25.66 36.60
C SER A 443 -3.69 -26.49 35.39
N ASP A 444 -3.86 -25.87 34.21
CA ASP A 444 -4.30 -26.56 32.99
C ASP A 444 -3.10 -27.10 32.19
N PRO A 445 -2.91 -28.44 32.14
CA PRO A 445 -1.77 -29.05 31.44
C PRO A 445 -1.81 -28.81 29.92
N VAL A 446 -2.98 -28.63 29.31
CA VAL A 446 -3.08 -28.36 27.87
C VAL A 446 -2.64 -26.93 27.57
N THR A 447 -3.10 -25.98 28.37
CA THR A 447 -2.65 -24.58 28.30
C THR A 447 -1.15 -24.49 28.51
N ASN A 448 -0.59 -25.17 29.52
CA ASN A 448 0.85 -25.17 29.77
C ASN A 448 1.64 -25.65 28.55
N LYS A 449 1.24 -26.74 27.89
CA LYS A 449 1.88 -27.22 26.66
C LYS A 449 1.82 -26.23 25.50
N ILE A 450 0.68 -25.55 25.32
CA ILE A 450 0.55 -24.50 24.30
C ILE A 450 1.48 -23.34 24.63
N CYS A 451 1.55 -22.95 25.90
CA CYS A 451 2.43 -21.89 26.35
C CYS A 451 3.92 -22.27 26.28
N ASP A 452 4.27 -23.56 26.42
CA ASP A 452 5.63 -24.08 26.23
C ASP A 452 6.06 -24.00 24.74
N SER A 453 5.09 -23.85 23.83
CA SER A 453 5.35 -23.72 22.40
C SER A 453 5.66 -22.29 21.96
N PHE A 454 5.56 -21.30 22.85
CA PHE A 454 6.12 -19.98 22.56
C PHE A 454 7.66 -20.03 22.63
N PRO A 455 8.38 -19.36 21.72
CA PRO A 455 7.88 -18.50 20.66
C PRO A 455 7.22 -19.19 19.48
N MET A 456 6.18 -18.54 18.93
CA MET A 456 5.58 -18.92 17.66
C MET A 456 6.08 -18.03 16.53
N TYR A 457 6.15 -18.57 15.32
CA TYR A 457 6.81 -17.91 14.18
C TYR A 457 5.88 -17.80 12.98
N LEU A 458 5.64 -16.57 12.50
CA LEU A 458 5.15 -16.34 11.15
C LEU A 458 6.38 -16.40 10.24
N LYS A 459 6.46 -17.40 9.37
CA LYS A 459 7.59 -17.54 8.43
C LYS A 459 7.16 -17.07 7.04
N ILE A 460 8.03 -16.32 6.38
CA ILE A 460 7.83 -15.75 5.05
C ILE A 460 9.06 -16.14 4.23
N ASP A 461 8.87 -17.02 3.25
CA ASP A 461 9.94 -17.42 2.33
C ASP A 461 10.23 -16.26 1.36
N HIS A 462 9.19 -15.77 0.68
CA HIS A 462 9.30 -14.61 -0.20
C HIS A 462 8.01 -13.81 -0.28
N ILE A 463 8.16 -12.54 -0.65
CA ILE A 463 7.10 -11.68 -1.18
C ILE A 463 7.59 -11.17 -2.53
N ARG A 464 6.79 -11.36 -3.58
CA ARG A 464 7.09 -10.91 -4.95
C ARG A 464 5.99 -9.97 -5.43
N LEU A 465 6.40 -8.92 -6.12
CA LEU A 465 5.51 -7.98 -6.82
C LEU A 465 5.72 -8.14 -8.31
N TYR A 466 4.63 -8.24 -9.04
CA TYR A 466 4.59 -8.26 -10.50
C TYR A 466 3.71 -7.10 -10.97
N GLN A 467 4.20 -6.33 -11.94
CA GLN A 467 3.44 -5.27 -12.59
C GLN A 467 3.50 -5.46 -14.09
N ASP A 468 2.36 -5.24 -14.74
CA ASP A 468 2.32 -5.09 -16.19
C ASP A 468 2.84 -3.70 -16.56
N LEU A 469 3.79 -3.67 -17.50
CA LEU A 469 4.42 -2.45 -18.00
C LEU A 469 3.98 -2.14 -19.44
N ALA A 470 2.96 -2.84 -19.94
CA ALA A 470 2.39 -2.60 -21.24
C ALA A 470 1.79 -1.18 -21.32
N ASP A 471 1.82 -0.62 -22.53
CA ASP A 471 1.30 0.72 -22.85
C ASP A 471 -0.16 0.69 -23.34
N ASP A 472 -0.78 -0.49 -23.37
CA ASP A 472 -2.16 -0.73 -23.78
C ASP A 472 -3.12 -0.96 -22.61
N LEU A 473 -2.67 -0.72 -21.37
CA LEU A 473 -3.53 -0.72 -20.20
C LEU A 473 -4.62 0.36 -20.32
N GLU A 474 -5.80 0.07 -19.76
CA GLU A 474 -6.89 1.05 -19.63
C GLU A 474 -6.40 2.33 -18.94
N ALA A 475 -6.95 3.48 -19.34
CA ALA A 475 -6.44 4.79 -18.91
C ALA A 475 -6.50 5.03 -17.39
N ASP A 476 -7.40 4.33 -16.68
CA ASP A 476 -7.56 4.37 -15.22
C ASP A 476 -6.97 3.12 -14.52
N ASN A 477 -6.26 2.26 -15.25
CA ASN A 477 -5.47 1.17 -14.68
C ASN A 477 -4.02 1.64 -14.41
N TYR A 478 -3.81 2.16 -13.21
CA TYR A 478 -2.52 2.57 -12.69
C TYR A 478 -1.68 1.37 -12.25
N MET A 479 -0.57 1.14 -12.96
CA MET A 479 0.53 0.30 -12.50
C MET A 479 1.80 1.13 -12.34
N HIS A 480 2.28 1.28 -11.11
CA HIS A 480 3.45 2.09 -10.81
C HIS A 480 4.21 1.59 -9.57
N VAL A 481 5.54 1.44 -9.64
CA VAL A 481 6.39 1.25 -8.46
C VAL A 481 6.81 2.62 -7.94
N GLY A 482 6.43 2.95 -6.70
CA GLY A 482 6.82 4.16 -6.02
C GLY A 482 5.70 4.72 -5.15
N CYS A 483 6.09 5.55 -4.17
CA CYS A 483 5.17 6.12 -3.20
C CYS A 483 4.56 7.47 -3.62
N ASP A 484 5.09 8.11 -4.67
CA ASP A 484 4.67 9.45 -5.11
C ASP A 484 4.32 9.49 -6.62
N PRO A 485 3.37 8.65 -7.08
CA PRO A 485 2.89 8.68 -8.45
C PRO A 485 2.18 10.02 -8.75
N LYS A 486 2.28 10.51 -9.98
CA LYS A 486 1.62 11.78 -10.40
C LYS A 486 0.10 11.73 -10.26
N THR A 487 -0.51 10.56 -10.45
CA THR A 487 -1.96 10.36 -10.32
C THR A 487 -2.40 10.50 -8.86
N HIS A 488 -1.54 10.14 -7.92
CA HIS A 488 -1.82 10.07 -6.49
C HIS A 488 -0.60 10.54 -5.66
N PRO A 489 -0.19 11.81 -5.76
CA PRO A 489 1.01 12.30 -5.07
C PRO A 489 0.84 12.21 -3.56
N THR A 490 1.94 11.92 -2.85
CA THR A 490 1.99 11.81 -1.38
C THR A 490 3.20 12.51 -0.76
N LYS A 491 4.29 12.69 -1.51
CA LYS A 491 5.58 13.11 -0.94
C LYS A 491 5.52 14.45 -0.24
N LYS A 492 5.06 15.49 -0.95
CA LYS A 492 5.02 16.86 -0.41
C LYS A 492 4.05 16.98 0.78
N TRP A 493 2.97 16.19 0.80
CA TRP A 493 2.06 16.11 1.93
C TRP A 493 2.75 15.52 3.16
N ILE A 494 3.38 14.34 3.01
CA ILE A 494 4.07 13.65 4.10
C ILE A 494 5.24 14.49 4.62
N ASP A 495 6.06 15.07 3.74
CA ASP A 495 7.19 15.91 4.12
C ASP A 495 6.74 17.13 4.95
N ALA A 496 5.57 17.71 4.63
CA ALA A 496 5.02 18.87 5.33
C ALA A 496 4.33 18.54 6.67
N HIS A 497 3.99 17.26 6.89
CA HIS A 497 3.29 16.79 8.10
C HIS A 497 4.08 15.67 8.80
N ILE A 498 5.41 15.65 8.66
CA ILE A 498 6.23 14.50 9.04
C ILE A 498 6.14 14.14 10.54
N ASP A 499 5.82 15.12 11.38
CA ASP A 499 5.54 14.98 12.81
C ASP A 499 4.34 14.09 13.13
N GLU A 500 3.39 13.94 12.19
CA GLU A 500 2.26 13.04 12.34
C GLU A 500 2.58 11.58 11.99
N TYR A 501 3.71 11.37 11.32
CA TYR A 501 4.16 10.07 10.83
C TYR A 501 5.31 9.50 11.65
N GLN A 502 5.80 10.18 12.68
CA GLN A 502 6.93 9.70 13.46
C GLN A 502 6.90 10.18 14.91
N ASP A 503 7.65 9.50 15.75
CA ASP A 503 7.91 9.88 17.14
C ASP A 503 9.40 9.70 17.45
N ASP A 504 9.77 9.89 18.73
CA ASP A 504 11.15 9.79 19.19
C ASP A 504 11.74 8.38 19.05
N ASP A 505 10.88 7.34 19.11
CA ASP A 505 11.29 5.93 19.05
C ASP A 505 11.29 5.36 17.61
N ASN A 506 10.47 5.93 16.73
CA ASN A 506 10.16 5.38 15.41
C ASN A 506 10.14 6.45 14.30
N GLN A 507 11.29 7.09 14.14
CA GLN A 507 11.55 8.11 13.12
C GLN A 507 11.40 7.62 11.67
N HIS A 508 10.96 8.50 10.78
CA HIS A 508 11.08 8.32 9.34
C HIS A 508 12.57 8.37 8.96
N LYS A 509 13.08 7.26 8.40
CA LYS A 509 14.48 7.11 8.02
C LYS A 509 14.59 6.70 6.57
N GLU A 510 15.35 7.47 5.79
CA GLU A 510 15.77 7.07 4.46
C GLU A 510 16.67 5.83 4.55
N VAL A 511 16.48 4.90 3.62
CA VAL A 511 17.32 3.71 3.51
C VAL A 511 18.46 4.02 2.56
N ALA A 512 19.71 3.90 3.03
CA ALA A 512 20.90 3.98 2.19
C ALA A 512 21.71 2.68 2.33
N GLY A 513 21.63 1.82 1.31
CA GLY A 513 22.32 0.54 1.27
C GLY A 513 21.62 -0.55 2.07
N LYS A 514 22.39 -1.57 2.48
CA LYS A 514 21.99 -2.77 3.23
C LYS A 514 21.27 -3.87 2.46
N ALA A 515 21.04 -3.73 1.15
CA ALA A 515 20.70 -4.89 0.33
C ALA A 515 21.79 -5.95 0.43
N PHE A 516 21.43 -7.22 0.32
CA PHE A 516 22.39 -8.29 0.08
C PHE A 516 23.12 -8.04 -1.24
N CYS A 517 24.41 -8.33 -1.26
CA CYS A 517 25.25 -8.21 -2.44
C CYS A 517 26.35 -9.27 -2.42
N THR A 518 26.84 -9.60 -3.61
CA THR A 518 27.97 -10.46 -3.88
C THR A 518 29.11 -9.66 -4.52
N SER A 519 28.78 -8.65 -5.33
CA SER A 519 29.71 -7.79 -6.05
C SER A 519 29.38 -6.31 -5.84
N ASN A 520 30.32 -5.42 -6.15
CA ASN A 520 30.04 -3.98 -6.16
C ASN A 520 28.97 -3.59 -7.21
N GLY A 521 28.79 -4.41 -8.25
CA GLY A 521 27.80 -4.21 -9.30
C GLY A 521 26.36 -4.25 -8.75
N ASP A 522 26.10 -5.09 -7.75
CA ASP A 522 24.79 -5.21 -7.07
C ASP A 522 24.36 -3.91 -6.37
N CYS A 523 25.32 -3.01 -6.10
CA CYS A 523 25.15 -1.79 -5.32
C CYS A 523 25.32 -0.52 -6.16
N THR A 524 25.30 -0.64 -7.50
CA THR A 524 25.67 0.44 -8.41
C THR A 524 24.70 0.51 -9.58
N ILE A 525 24.36 1.72 -10.02
CA ILE A 525 23.49 1.92 -11.19
C ILE A 525 24.17 1.37 -12.43
N GLY A 526 23.40 0.57 -13.17
CA GLY A 526 23.82 -0.05 -14.42
C GLY A 526 24.83 -1.19 -14.28
N GLY A 527 25.18 -1.63 -13.05
CA GLY A 527 26.20 -2.64 -12.71
C GLY A 527 26.37 -3.81 -13.69
N ASP A 528 25.92 -5.01 -13.33
CA ASP A 528 26.08 -6.20 -14.19
C ASP A 528 25.00 -6.28 -15.30
N MET A 529 24.01 -5.38 -15.27
CA MET A 529 22.82 -5.44 -16.14
C MET A 529 22.56 -4.17 -16.97
N GLY A 530 23.39 -3.12 -16.91
CA GLY A 530 23.13 -1.85 -17.56
C GLY A 530 24.22 -1.39 -18.52
N LYS A 531 23.86 -0.46 -19.42
CA LYS A 531 24.74 0.06 -20.47
C LYS A 531 25.74 1.13 -19.98
N THR A 532 25.45 1.77 -18.84
CA THR A 532 26.26 2.86 -18.27
C THR A 532 26.54 2.59 -16.80
N LEU A 533 27.81 2.38 -16.45
CA LEU A 533 28.23 2.10 -15.07
C LEU A 533 28.41 3.41 -14.29
N LEU A 534 27.55 3.67 -13.30
CA LEU A 534 27.70 4.78 -12.37
C LEU A 534 27.89 4.27 -10.95
N LYS A 535 29.12 4.32 -10.44
CA LYS A 535 29.44 3.82 -9.09
C LYS A 535 28.73 4.63 -8.00
N THR A 536 27.65 4.09 -7.46
CA THR A 536 26.85 4.73 -6.41
C THR A 536 26.98 4.03 -5.06
N GLY A 537 27.42 2.77 -5.05
CA GLY A 537 27.64 1.96 -3.86
C GLY A 537 28.68 0.86 -4.06
N LYS A 538 29.02 0.19 -2.97
CA LYS A 538 29.96 -0.93 -2.92
C LYS A 538 29.42 -2.05 -2.04
N CYS A 539 29.83 -3.28 -2.31
CA CYS A 539 29.50 -4.43 -1.48
C CYS A 539 30.53 -4.60 -0.36
N VAL A 540 30.07 -4.52 0.88
CA VAL A 540 30.90 -4.64 2.08
C VAL A 540 30.26 -5.67 2.99
N LYS A 541 30.97 -6.76 3.29
CA LYS A 541 30.45 -7.86 4.14
C LYS A 541 29.08 -8.36 3.64
N SER A 542 28.96 -8.59 2.34
CA SER A 542 27.72 -9.01 1.67
C SER A 542 26.52 -8.08 1.89
N ARG A 543 26.79 -6.78 2.12
CA ARG A 543 25.79 -5.72 2.25
C ARG A 543 26.19 -4.49 1.43
N CYS A 544 25.23 -3.91 0.72
CA CYS A 544 25.48 -2.67 -0.01
C CYS A 544 25.77 -1.51 0.95
N GLN A 545 26.75 -0.69 0.61
CA GLN A 545 27.08 0.55 1.29
C GLN A 545 27.19 1.66 0.25
N CYS A 546 26.38 2.70 0.41
CA CYS A 546 26.37 3.81 -0.54
C CYS A 546 27.66 4.64 -0.40
N LEU A 547 28.24 5.03 -1.54
CA LEU A 547 29.47 5.81 -1.56
C LEU A 547 29.23 7.25 -1.11
N TYR A 548 28.08 7.82 -1.50
CA TYR A 548 27.64 9.15 -1.09
C TYR A 548 26.22 9.06 -0.53
N PRO A 549 26.05 8.74 0.76
CA PRO A 549 24.73 8.52 1.37
C PRO A 549 23.89 9.80 1.50
N SER A 550 24.40 10.96 1.09
CA SER A 550 23.66 12.22 0.93
C SER A 550 23.12 12.43 -0.49
N SER A 551 23.52 11.59 -1.45
CA SER A 551 23.16 11.71 -2.86
C SER A 551 22.56 10.42 -3.42
N TRP A 552 22.89 9.28 -2.82
CA TRP A 552 22.39 7.96 -3.17
C TRP A 552 21.78 7.26 -1.97
N GLY A 553 20.55 6.80 -2.16
CA GLY A 553 19.79 5.98 -1.23
C GLY A 553 19.22 4.75 -1.93
N GLY A 554 18.19 4.18 -1.31
CA GLY A 554 17.67 2.86 -1.64
C GLY A 554 18.56 1.74 -1.12
N PRO A 555 18.02 0.51 -1.00
CA PRO A 555 18.73 -0.62 -0.42
C PRO A 555 19.97 -1.03 -1.24
N ARG A 556 19.94 -0.78 -2.56
CA ARG A 556 21.06 -1.03 -3.49
C ARG A 556 21.85 0.23 -3.86
N CYS A 557 21.61 1.38 -3.22
CA CYS A 557 22.27 2.65 -3.56
C CYS A 557 21.99 3.13 -5.00
N THR A 558 20.89 2.68 -5.60
CA THR A 558 20.52 3.00 -6.99
C THR A 558 19.48 4.11 -7.09
N THR A 559 19.02 4.65 -5.96
CA THR A 559 18.03 5.73 -5.92
C THR A 559 18.75 7.05 -5.66
N ALA A 560 18.57 8.04 -6.52
CA ALA A 560 19.04 9.39 -6.21
C ALA A 560 18.17 9.98 -5.10
N ILE A 561 18.79 10.50 -4.04
CA ILE A 561 18.08 11.20 -2.97
C ILE A 561 18.29 12.70 -3.12
N SER A 562 17.20 13.46 -3.21
CA SER A 562 17.24 14.91 -3.05
C SER A 562 17.17 15.19 -1.55
N GLY A 563 18.17 15.88 -0.99
CA GLY A 563 18.18 16.28 0.42
C GLY A 563 17.01 17.21 0.76
N SER A 564 15.87 16.60 1.10
CA SER A 564 14.71 17.24 1.69
C SER A 564 14.42 16.56 3.02
N SER A 565 15.37 16.63 3.94
CA SER A 565 15.16 16.37 5.37
C SER A 565 15.55 17.63 6.14
N SER A 566 14.69 17.98 7.09
CA SER A 566 14.39 19.33 7.60
C SER A 566 15.30 19.83 8.73
N SER A 567 15.11 21.12 9.05
CA SER A 567 15.42 21.84 10.30
C SER A 567 16.85 22.39 10.50
N THR A 568 17.06 23.63 10.07
CA THR A 568 17.38 24.80 10.92
C THR A 568 17.46 26.01 10.01
N VAL A 569 16.75 27.09 10.34
CA VAL A 569 16.92 28.39 9.70
C VAL A 569 18.38 28.84 9.89
N THR A 570 19.23 28.57 8.91
CA THR A 570 20.46 29.32 8.68
C THR A 570 20.57 29.57 7.19
N ARG A 571 20.56 30.86 6.84
CA ARG A 571 20.78 31.36 5.48
C ARG A 571 22.04 30.71 4.92
N ASN A 572 21.92 29.87 3.90
CA ASN A 572 22.93 29.67 2.84
C ASN A 572 22.34 28.80 1.73
N ALA A 573 22.11 29.41 0.56
CA ALA A 573 21.48 28.83 -0.62
C ALA A 573 22.42 27.90 -1.43
N THR A 574 23.19 27.02 -0.79
CA THR A 574 24.35 26.37 -1.43
C THR A 574 24.42 24.84 -1.39
N THR A 575 23.42 24.12 -0.89
CA THR A 575 23.54 22.64 -0.74
C THR A 575 22.82 21.80 -1.79
N ASN A 576 22.07 22.39 -2.72
CA ASN A 576 21.09 21.64 -3.52
C ASN A 576 21.45 21.61 -5.01
N SER A 577 22.49 20.88 -5.39
CA SER A 577 22.68 20.50 -6.80
C SER A 577 23.25 19.09 -6.97
N TYR A 578 22.78 18.40 -8.01
CA TYR A 578 23.38 17.17 -8.52
C TYR A 578 24.82 17.46 -9.00
N GLY A 579 25.82 16.85 -8.36
CA GLY A 579 27.22 16.97 -8.77
C GLY A 579 28.20 16.99 -7.60
N PRO A 580 29.53 17.03 -7.87
CA PRO A 580 30.54 17.24 -6.84
C PRO A 580 30.23 18.52 -6.04
N PRO A 581 30.67 18.60 -4.76
CA PRO A 581 30.35 19.73 -3.89
C PRO A 581 30.60 21.07 -4.60
N PHE A 582 29.68 22.02 -4.50
CA PHE A 582 29.79 23.31 -5.20
C PHE A 582 31.14 24.01 -4.95
N GLY A 583 31.72 23.85 -3.75
CA GLY A 583 33.06 24.33 -3.42
C GLY A 583 34.18 23.68 -4.24
N MET A 584 34.07 22.39 -4.58
CA MET A 584 35.00 21.70 -5.47
C MET A 584 34.85 22.21 -6.91
N SER A 585 33.63 22.44 -7.38
CA SER A 585 33.35 23.01 -8.70
C SER A 585 33.86 24.45 -8.82
N ILE A 586 33.69 25.29 -7.79
CA ILE A 586 34.30 26.63 -7.70
C ILE A 586 35.83 26.53 -7.68
N GLY A 587 36.39 25.60 -6.91
CA GLY A 587 37.84 25.41 -6.86
C GLY A 587 38.43 25.06 -8.23
N ILE A 588 37.79 24.14 -8.95
CA ILE A 588 38.18 23.75 -10.31
C ILE A 588 38.01 24.93 -11.29
N ALA A 589 36.89 25.65 -11.22
CA ALA A 589 36.66 26.84 -12.05
C ALA A 589 37.71 27.93 -11.77
N GLY A 590 38.04 28.17 -10.50
CA GLY A 590 39.08 29.11 -10.08
C GLY A 590 40.47 28.72 -10.60
N ILE A 591 40.82 27.42 -10.56
CA ILE A 591 42.05 26.91 -11.16
C ILE A 591 42.07 27.13 -12.68
N MET A 592 40.96 26.85 -13.36
CA MET A 592 40.87 27.08 -14.82
C MET A 592 40.99 28.55 -15.20
N VAL A 593 40.35 29.46 -14.45
CA VAL A 593 40.47 30.90 -14.65
C VAL A 593 41.91 31.37 -14.39
N PHE A 594 42.54 30.89 -13.32
CA PHE A 594 43.92 31.23 -12.99
C PHE A 594 44.91 30.75 -14.06
N LEU A 595 44.77 29.51 -14.53
CA LEU A 595 45.60 28.98 -15.62
C LEU A 595 45.38 29.73 -16.94
N SER A 596 44.14 30.12 -17.24
CA SER A 596 43.82 30.95 -18.40
C SER A 596 44.45 32.35 -18.29
N PHE A 597 44.40 32.95 -17.11
CA PHE A 597 45.04 34.24 -16.85
C PHE A 597 46.56 34.18 -17.00
N ILE A 598 47.21 33.12 -16.49
CA ILE A 598 48.65 32.88 -16.70
C ILE A 598 48.96 32.73 -18.19
N SER A 599 48.14 31.99 -18.93
CA SER A 599 48.32 31.78 -20.37
C SER A 599 48.23 33.10 -21.15
N VAL A 600 47.25 33.97 -20.84
CA VAL A 600 47.09 35.29 -21.45
C VAL A 600 48.25 36.22 -21.09
N MET A 601 48.71 36.20 -19.84
CA MET A 601 49.87 36.98 -19.40
C MET A 601 51.16 36.54 -20.11
N TYR A 602 51.35 35.24 -20.29
CA TYR A 602 52.48 34.68 -21.03
C TYR A 602 52.44 35.07 -22.52
N ALA A 603 51.26 34.98 -23.15
CA ALA A 603 51.06 35.43 -24.53
C ALA A 603 51.32 36.94 -24.70
N SER A 604 50.76 37.78 -23.82
CA SER A 604 51.01 39.23 -23.83
C SER A 604 52.47 39.60 -23.58
N ALA A 605 53.19 38.85 -22.73
CA ALA A 605 54.63 39.05 -22.54
C ALA A 605 55.43 38.69 -23.79
N LYS A 606 54.98 37.68 -24.55
CA LYS A 606 55.56 37.30 -25.85
C LYS A 606 55.29 38.37 -26.91
N ASP A 607 54.07 38.89 -26.98
CA ASP A 607 53.68 39.95 -27.91
C ASP A 607 54.39 41.28 -27.60
N LYS A 608 54.61 41.62 -26.32
CA LYS A 608 55.44 42.78 -25.96
C LYS A 608 56.88 42.62 -26.43
N LYS A 609 57.45 41.41 -26.37
CA LYS A 609 58.80 41.15 -26.93
C LYS A 609 58.81 41.29 -28.46
N VAL A 610 57.75 40.85 -29.15
CA VAL A 610 57.60 41.00 -30.60
C VAL A 610 57.39 42.47 -31.01
N ALA A 611 56.58 43.23 -30.26
CA ALA A 611 56.34 44.64 -30.50
C ALA A 611 57.59 45.51 -30.29
N VAL A 612 58.42 45.21 -29.29
CA VAL A 612 59.73 45.86 -29.08
C VAL A 612 60.70 45.55 -30.23
N LEU A 613 60.67 44.32 -30.77
CA LEU A 613 61.42 43.96 -31.98
C LEU A 613 60.92 44.73 -33.22
N LEU A 614 59.60 44.87 -33.37
CA LEU A 614 58.99 45.61 -34.48
C LEU A 614 59.28 47.12 -34.42
N GLN A 615 59.26 47.72 -33.24
CA GLN A 615 59.65 49.12 -33.04
C GLN A 615 61.13 49.38 -33.35
N LYS A 616 62.01 48.40 -33.07
CA LYS A 616 63.41 48.44 -33.48
C LYS A 616 63.56 48.44 -35.01
N GLN A 617 62.73 47.67 -35.72
CA GLN A 617 62.73 47.65 -37.19
C GLN A 617 62.13 48.92 -37.81
N LEU A 618 61.09 49.49 -37.21
CA LEU A 618 60.45 50.73 -37.69
C LEU A 618 61.32 51.98 -37.50
N LYS A 619 62.17 52.03 -36.46
CA LYS A 619 63.16 53.12 -36.30
C LYS A 619 64.21 53.14 -37.41
N THR A 620 64.57 51.99 -37.99
CA THR A 620 65.44 51.90 -39.17
C THR A 620 64.75 52.28 -40.48
N ALA A 621 63.41 52.27 -40.53
CA ALA A 621 62.64 52.61 -41.73
C ALA A 621 62.18 54.09 -41.79
N ALA A 622 62.25 54.81 -40.66
CA ALA A 622 61.84 56.21 -40.53
C ALA A 622 62.85 57.24 -41.07
N ASP A 623 64.10 56.84 -41.35
CA ASP A 623 65.13 57.72 -41.93
C ASP A 623 65.07 57.87 -43.46
N GLN A 624 64.18 57.14 -44.16
CA GLN A 624 64.20 57.06 -45.62
C GLN A 624 62.99 57.67 -46.37
N ARG A 625 62.03 58.30 -45.69
CA ARG A 625 60.85 58.87 -46.37
C ARG A 625 60.44 60.24 -45.84
N SER A 626 61.36 61.19 -45.98
CA SER A 626 61.04 62.61 -46.03
C SER A 626 61.34 63.14 -47.44
N HIS A 627 60.62 62.65 -48.46
CA HIS A 627 60.46 63.33 -49.74
C HIS A 627 59.26 62.70 -50.47
N GLU A 628 58.47 63.56 -51.12
CA GLU A 628 57.33 63.26 -51.99
C GLU A 628 55.98 63.03 -51.32
N ALA A 629 55.50 64.10 -50.70
CA ALA A 629 54.11 64.50 -50.86
C ALA A 629 53.87 65.00 -52.30
N ALA A 630 52.88 64.46 -53.01
CA ALA A 630 51.91 65.24 -53.80
C ALA A 630 50.96 64.36 -54.64
N LYS A 631 49.70 64.81 -54.65
CA LYS A 631 48.66 64.66 -55.69
C LYS A 631 47.61 63.53 -55.59
N MET A 632 46.43 64.00 -55.15
CA MET A 632 45.16 64.10 -55.89
C MET A 632 44.19 62.90 -55.92
N GLU A 633 43.07 63.10 -55.19
CA GLU A 633 41.68 62.89 -55.62
C GLU A 633 41.43 63.42 -57.04
N ALA A 634 40.52 62.95 -57.90
CA ALA A 634 39.54 61.87 -57.90
C ALA A 634 39.00 61.77 -59.35
N GLU A 635 38.41 60.62 -59.71
CA GLU A 635 37.15 60.45 -60.47
C GLU A 635 37.12 59.34 -61.54
N ALA A 636 35.95 58.67 -61.53
CA ALA A 636 35.28 57.88 -62.57
C ALA A 636 35.89 56.50 -62.93
N GLN A 637 35.32 55.37 -62.49
CA GLN A 637 34.11 54.70 -63.04
C GLN A 637 34.16 54.55 -64.57
N SER A 638 33.91 53.41 -65.23
CA SER A 638 33.48 52.07 -64.84
C SER A 638 33.42 51.19 -66.11
N TYR A 639 33.21 49.88 -65.90
CA TYR A 639 32.62 48.87 -66.79
C TYR A 639 33.43 48.20 -67.91
N GLY A 640 33.42 46.86 -67.85
CA GLY A 640 33.44 45.99 -69.03
C GLY A 640 34.18 44.67 -68.82
N GLY A 641 33.48 43.59 -68.41
CA GLY A 641 33.93 42.19 -68.60
C GLY A 641 33.88 41.78 -70.10
N PRO A 642 33.99 40.48 -70.51
CA PRO A 642 33.74 39.25 -69.73
C PRO A 642 34.70 38.04 -70.00
N GLY A 643 34.54 36.95 -69.22
CA GLY A 643 34.76 35.52 -69.59
C GLY A 643 36.21 35.02 -69.71
N THR A 644 36.62 33.80 -69.35
CA THR A 644 35.98 32.57 -68.83
C THR A 644 37.08 31.64 -68.29
N ASP A 645 36.76 30.90 -67.23
CA ASP A 645 36.91 29.44 -67.09
C ASP A 645 37.76 28.84 -65.93
N ALA A 646 37.11 27.83 -65.33
CA ALA A 646 37.63 26.60 -64.72
C ALA A 646 38.27 26.63 -63.31
N ARG A 647 37.47 26.34 -62.26
CA ARG A 647 37.33 24.97 -61.67
C ARG A 647 36.70 24.94 -60.26
N HIS A 648 35.76 24.00 -60.14
CA HIS A 648 35.42 23.15 -58.99
C HIS A 648 34.51 23.65 -57.84
N ARG A 649 33.36 22.95 -57.78
CA ARG A 649 32.23 22.85 -56.82
C ARG A 649 32.60 22.09 -55.50
N PRO A 650 31.68 21.77 -54.55
CA PRO A 650 30.27 22.19 -54.35
C PRO A 650 29.87 22.61 -52.89
N ARG A 651 28.64 23.14 -52.84
CA ARG A 651 27.57 23.16 -51.81
C ARG A 651 27.59 22.16 -50.64
N ASP A 652 26.99 22.58 -49.51
CA ASP A 652 25.75 22.06 -48.85
C ASP A 652 25.65 22.69 -47.43
N ASN A 653 24.59 23.41 -47.03
CA ASN A 653 23.33 22.97 -46.41
C ASN A 653 23.49 21.86 -45.34
N TYR A 654 22.95 22.03 -44.12
CA TYR A 654 22.11 21.05 -43.41
C TYR A 654 21.72 21.50 -41.99
N SER A 655 20.54 21.00 -41.62
CA SER A 655 19.76 21.08 -40.40
C SER A 655 20.19 20.12 -39.26
N GLN A 656 19.58 20.31 -38.09
CA GLN A 656 19.13 19.29 -37.11
C GLN A 656 20.11 18.56 -36.16
N ASN A 657 19.71 18.59 -34.88
CA ASN A 657 19.54 17.48 -33.91
C ASN A 657 20.72 16.70 -33.26
N PHE A 658 20.51 16.49 -31.95
CA PHE A 658 21.00 15.45 -31.00
C PHE A 658 22.51 15.30 -30.74
N VAL A 659 22.92 15.47 -29.48
CA VAL A 659 23.08 14.37 -28.50
C VAL A 659 22.57 14.85 -27.15
#